data_AF-A0A2D7XQU2-F1
#
_entry.id   AF-A0A2D7XQU2-F1
#
_cell.length_a   1.000
_cell.length_b   1.000
_cell.length_c   1.000
_cell.angle_alpha   90.00
_cell.angle_beta   90.00
_cell.angle_gamma   90.00
#
_symmetry.space_group_name_H-M   'P 1'
#
loop_
_entity.id
_entity.type
_entity.pdbx_description
1 polymer ?
#
loop_
_entity_poly.entity_id
_entity_poly.type
_entity_poly.pdbx_seq_one_letter_code
_entity_poly.pdbx_strand_id
1 'polypeptide(L)'
;MSVVSTYKDGEVLVIVSDNPPVNALGQAVRAGLKAGIEEALSDDSVKAVVIRCEGRTFHAGADITEFGKPPVGPSLPEVIEQIEACSKPVVAAIHGTALGGGLEVALGAHYRVAVPSAKVGLPEVNLGILPGAGGTQRLPRVVGVAEALPMIVTGKPINMKKAESIGLVDKIVDEGSLEAEAIAFAKSVVGTTDLPRSGQRTDKIKDAVADPSVFSNFMEKNGRKMRGYEAPIACVEAVKAAVELPLEEGLKKERELFMKLVSGTQSAALRHAFFAERAAAKVDDIPKDTPLIDIKKVGILGAGTMGGGIAMNFLSAGIPVTILEREEAALERGVGIIRKNYENTAKRGRMTEEQVEKAMSLLTPTLELNDLADCDLVIEAVFELMSIKKDVFGNLDKTVKKGAILASNTSYLNVDEIAACTSRPEDVIGLHFFSPANIMKLLEVVRGEKTSDTVLATSMALAKKIGKVAVVSGVCHGFIGNRILAKRQEQAQQMILEGAKPWDIDRVLTEFGLPMGPFQMADLAGLDIGWDPEKTSSSTVREVLCEMGRRGQKTGKGFYDYDEARRGSPSPETEKVIADFIAKSGKEPRQIDDQEILERCLYPMVNEGAKILEEGMAQRASDVDVVWMNGYGWPPYTGGPMFWADTVGLKEILAGLEKHQDKFGDSVTISPLLREKAEKGETFN
;
A
#
# COMPACT_ATOMS: atom_id res chain seq x y z
N MET A 1 8.63 -13.64 32.70
CA MET A 1 7.36 -14.38 32.87
C MET A 1 7.11 -15.15 31.59
N SER A 2 6.57 -16.37 31.66
CA SER A 2 6.22 -17.13 30.46
C SER A 2 5.14 -16.38 29.69
N VAL A 3 5.27 -16.27 28.36
CA VAL A 3 4.27 -15.64 27.48
C VAL A 3 3.13 -16.61 27.12
N VAL A 4 3.22 -17.87 27.57
CA VAL A 4 2.16 -18.87 27.49
C VAL A 4 1.98 -19.49 28.88
N SER A 5 0.74 -19.59 29.33
CA SER A 5 0.34 -20.23 30.59
C SER A 5 -0.77 -21.24 30.35
N THR A 6 -0.94 -22.17 31.29
CA THR A 6 -2.00 -23.18 31.26
C THR A 6 -2.80 -23.18 32.56
N TYR A 7 -4.09 -23.51 32.49
CA TYR A 7 -4.95 -23.83 33.64
C TYR A 7 -6.03 -24.85 33.26
N LYS A 8 -6.62 -25.51 34.26
CA LYS A 8 -7.70 -26.49 34.06
C LYS A 8 -9.06 -25.92 34.44
N ASP A 9 -10.06 -26.13 33.58
CA ASP A 9 -11.48 -25.97 33.87
C ASP A 9 -12.16 -27.34 33.79
N GLY A 10 -12.21 -28.02 34.95
CA GLY A 10 -12.64 -29.41 35.02
C GLY A 10 -11.71 -30.31 34.20
N GLU A 11 -12.27 -30.96 33.18
CA GLU A 11 -11.55 -31.86 32.26
C GLU A 11 -10.92 -31.14 31.04
N VAL A 12 -11.00 -29.82 30.96
CA VAL A 12 -10.44 -29.04 29.84
C VAL A 12 -9.16 -28.33 30.27
N LEU A 13 -8.06 -28.53 29.55
CA LEU A 13 -6.86 -27.71 29.70
C LEU A 13 -6.95 -26.48 28.79
N VAL A 14 -6.81 -25.29 29.36
CA VAL A 14 -6.81 -24.03 28.60
C VAL A 14 -5.37 -23.52 28.49
N ILE A 15 -4.89 -23.42 27.25
CA ILE A 15 -3.59 -22.85 26.88
C ILE A 15 -3.84 -21.38 26.50
N VAL A 16 -3.22 -20.46 27.24
CA VAL A 16 -3.38 -19.02 27.06
C VAL A 16 -2.07 -18.41 26.61
N SER A 17 -2.06 -17.77 25.45
CA SER A 17 -0.94 -16.92 25.03
C SER A 17 -1.20 -15.45 25.35
N ASP A 18 -0.22 -14.80 25.96
CA ASP A 18 -0.20 -13.36 26.23
C ASP A 18 1.17 -12.79 25.85
N ASN A 19 1.30 -12.46 24.56
CA ASN A 19 2.50 -11.88 23.95
C ASN A 19 2.15 -10.58 23.21
N PRO A 20 1.89 -9.47 23.92
CA PRO A 20 1.46 -8.22 23.31
C PRO A 20 2.54 -7.65 22.36
N PRO A 21 2.14 -6.86 21.35
CA PRO A 21 0.80 -6.31 21.13
C PRO A 21 -0.14 -7.21 20.31
N VAL A 22 0.38 -8.25 19.66
CA VAL A 22 -0.37 -9.00 18.63
C VAL A 22 -0.25 -10.52 18.73
N ASN A 23 0.25 -11.04 19.85
CA ASN A 23 0.46 -12.47 20.08
C ASN A 23 1.27 -13.13 18.96
N ALA A 24 2.35 -12.46 18.54
CA ALA A 24 3.21 -12.94 17.47
C ALA A 24 3.82 -14.30 17.83
N LEU A 25 3.86 -15.22 16.86
CA LEU A 25 4.34 -16.59 17.02
C LEU A 25 5.87 -16.68 17.04
N GLY A 26 6.50 -15.93 17.95
CA GLY A 26 7.92 -16.02 18.27
C GLY A 26 8.26 -17.31 19.02
N GLN A 27 9.55 -17.56 19.22
CA GLN A 27 10.09 -18.79 19.79
C GLN A 27 9.42 -19.17 21.11
N ALA A 28 9.25 -18.22 22.02
CA ALA A 28 8.67 -18.47 23.34
C ALA A 28 7.20 -18.90 23.25
N VAL A 29 6.42 -18.32 22.33
CA VAL A 29 5.03 -18.72 22.09
C VAL A 29 4.97 -20.12 21.47
N ARG A 30 5.80 -20.41 20.46
CA ARG A 30 5.86 -21.74 19.83
C ARG A 30 6.22 -22.83 20.83
N ALA A 31 7.24 -22.58 21.66
CA ALA A 31 7.65 -23.50 22.72
C ALA A 31 6.55 -23.70 23.78
N GLY A 32 5.87 -22.62 24.18
CA GLY A 32 4.76 -22.68 25.14
C GLY A 32 3.55 -23.45 24.63
N LEU A 33 3.15 -23.26 23.37
CA LEU A 33 2.07 -24.01 22.74
C LEU A 33 2.38 -25.51 22.69
N LYS A 34 3.59 -25.86 22.25
CA LYS A 34 4.08 -27.25 22.25
C LYS A 34 4.03 -27.87 23.66
N ALA A 35 4.57 -27.17 24.65
CA ALA A 35 4.56 -27.63 26.04
C ALA A 35 3.14 -27.84 26.58
N GLY A 36 2.19 -26.95 26.25
CA GLY A 36 0.79 -27.09 26.66
C GLY A 36 0.09 -28.31 26.03
N ILE A 37 0.41 -28.65 24.78
CA ILE A 37 -0.10 -29.88 24.15
C ILE A 37 0.53 -31.12 24.78
N GLU A 38 1.84 -31.08 25.08
CA GLU A 38 2.53 -32.18 25.79
C GLU A 38 1.97 -32.38 27.20
N GLU A 39 1.68 -31.29 27.93
CA GLU A 39 1.00 -31.32 29.23
C GLU A 39 -0.37 -32.00 29.10
N ALA A 40 -1.20 -31.54 28.14
CA ALA A 40 -2.51 -32.11 27.90
C ALA A 40 -2.45 -33.60 27.60
N LEU A 41 -1.48 -34.07 26.81
CA LEU A 41 -1.33 -35.49 26.48
C LEU A 41 -0.88 -36.32 27.69
N SER A 42 -0.05 -35.76 28.57
CA SER A 42 0.49 -36.46 29.74
C SER A 42 -0.47 -36.56 30.93
N ASP A 43 -1.47 -35.68 31.03
CA ASP A 43 -2.44 -35.67 32.13
C ASP A 43 -3.74 -36.36 31.74
N ASP A 44 -3.98 -37.58 32.24
CA ASP A 44 -5.21 -38.35 31.98
C ASP A 44 -6.50 -37.69 32.48
N SER A 45 -6.42 -36.73 33.41
CA SER A 45 -7.58 -35.94 33.86
C SER A 45 -8.04 -34.92 32.81
N VAL A 46 -7.15 -34.52 31.89
CA VAL A 46 -7.49 -33.66 30.75
C VAL A 46 -8.12 -34.53 29.66
N LYS A 47 -9.29 -34.11 29.17
CA LYS A 47 -10.04 -34.77 28.09
C LYS A 47 -10.20 -33.91 26.85
N ALA A 48 -9.99 -32.60 26.93
CA ALA A 48 -9.95 -31.69 25.78
C ALA A 48 -9.04 -30.48 26.07
N VAL A 49 -8.70 -29.73 25.02
CA VAL A 49 -7.83 -28.55 25.07
C VAL A 49 -8.51 -27.35 24.42
N VAL A 50 -8.37 -26.17 25.01
CA VAL A 50 -8.71 -24.87 24.39
C VAL A 50 -7.44 -24.05 24.22
N ILE A 51 -7.19 -23.54 23.02
CA ILE A 51 -6.13 -22.56 22.75
C ILE A 51 -6.80 -21.19 22.59
N ARG A 52 -6.41 -20.23 23.44
CA ARG A 52 -6.88 -18.83 23.40
C ARG A 52 -5.72 -17.84 23.55
N CYS A 53 -6.02 -16.57 23.33
CA CYS A 53 -5.07 -15.47 23.58
C CYS A 53 -5.68 -14.40 24.49
N GLU A 54 -4.83 -13.67 25.19
CA GLU A 54 -5.19 -12.40 25.82
C GLU A 54 -5.00 -11.21 24.87
N GLY A 55 -5.53 -10.05 25.26
CA GLY A 55 -5.31 -8.79 24.55
C GLY A 55 -6.19 -8.62 23.31
N ARG A 56 -5.67 -7.93 22.30
CA ARG A 56 -6.49 -7.39 21.19
C ARG A 56 -6.81 -8.41 20.09
N THR A 57 -6.14 -9.55 20.07
CA THR A 57 -6.17 -10.46 18.93
C THR A 57 -5.79 -11.88 19.35
N PHE A 58 -6.25 -12.88 18.61
CA PHE A 58 -5.58 -14.17 18.53
C PHE A 58 -4.16 -14.00 17.95
N HIS A 59 -3.45 -15.06 17.60
CA HIS A 59 -2.16 -14.95 16.92
C HIS A 59 -2.28 -14.20 15.58
N ALA A 60 -1.52 -13.11 15.41
CA ALA A 60 -1.52 -12.31 14.17
C ALA A 60 -0.23 -12.47 13.36
N GLY A 61 0.22 -13.71 13.19
CA GLY A 61 1.33 -14.08 12.33
C GLY A 61 2.63 -14.42 13.09
N ALA A 62 3.70 -14.63 12.32
CA ALA A 62 5.03 -14.90 12.85
C ALA A 62 5.65 -13.63 13.48
N ASP A 63 6.62 -13.84 14.38
CA ASP A 63 7.43 -12.73 14.87
C ASP A 63 8.43 -12.30 13.78
N ILE A 64 8.14 -11.16 13.15
CA ILE A 64 8.95 -10.63 12.04
C ILE A 64 10.34 -10.22 12.53
N THR A 65 10.54 -9.98 13.83
CA THR A 65 11.87 -9.68 14.39
C THR A 65 12.81 -10.90 14.40
N GLU A 66 12.27 -12.11 14.22
CA GLU A 66 13.05 -13.34 14.07
C GLU A 66 13.48 -13.59 12.61
N PHE A 67 12.94 -12.86 11.63
CA PHE A 67 13.24 -13.09 10.22
C PHE A 67 14.70 -12.74 9.92
N GLY A 68 15.39 -13.61 9.19
CA GLY A 68 16.82 -13.47 8.88
C GLY A 68 17.78 -13.89 9.99
N LYS A 69 17.27 -14.32 11.16
CA LYS A 69 18.08 -14.89 12.24
C LYS A 69 18.08 -16.43 12.18
N PRO A 70 19.07 -17.12 12.79
CA PRO A 70 19.05 -18.57 12.91
C PRO A 70 17.76 -19.06 13.60
N PRO A 71 17.14 -20.15 13.14
CA PRO A 71 15.94 -20.70 13.77
C PRO A 71 16.23 -21.21 15.19
N VAL A 72 15.35 -20.90 16.14
CA VAL A 72 15.47 -21.32 17.54
C VAL A 72 14.14 -21.91 18.02
N GLY A 73 14.23 -22.97 18.83
CA GLY A 73 13.08 -23.68 19.39
C GLY A 73 12.31 -24.50 18.36
N PRO A 74 11.11 -24.99 18.72
CA PRO A 74 10.29 -25.75 17.79
C PRO A 74 9.84 -24.86 16.62
N SER A 75 9.81 -25.45 15.42
CA SER A 75 9.27 -24.76 14.26
C SER A 75 7.75 -24.69 14.33
N LEU A 76 7.12 -23.68 13.72
CA LEU A 76 5.65 -23.60 13.70
C LEU A 76 4.99 -24.83 13.03
N PRO A 77 5.52 -25.40 11.93
CA PRO A 77 5.01 -26.66 11.38
C PRO A 77 4.98 -27.80 12.39
N GLU A 78 6.05 -27.99 13.18
CA GLU A 78 6.11 -29.02 14.23
C GLU A 78 5.03 -28.81 15.29
N VAL A 79 4.84 -27.57 15.75
CA VAL A 79 3.79 -27.25 16.73
C VAL A 79 2.41 -27.58 16.18
N ILE A 80 2.12 -27.20 14.93
CA ILE A 80 0.83 -27.45 14.29
C ILE A 80 0.58 -28.94 14.07
N GLU A 81 1.61 -29.68 13.65
CA GLU A 81 1.52 -31.14 13.51
C GLU A 81 1.19 -31.81 14.84
N GLN A 82 1.80 -31.35 15.96
CA GLN A 82 1.47 -31.87 17.29
C GLN A 82 0.04 -31.51 17.73
N ILE A 83 -0.43 -30.29 17.44
CA ILE A 83 -1.82 -29.89 17.72
C ILE A 83 -2.80 -30.80 16.96
N GLU A 84 -2.56 -31.02 15.66
CA GLU A 84 -3.43 -31.82 14.80
C GLU A 84 -3.35 -33.34 15.10
N ALA A 85 -2.20 -33.82 15.56
CA ALA A 85 -2.01 -35.20 15.97
C ALA A 85 -2.53 -35.51 17.39
N CYS A 86 -2.89 -34.48 18.16
CA CYS A 86 -3.37 -34.64 19.54
C CYS A 86 -4.55 -35.62 19.60
N SER A 87 -4.49 -36.59 20.51
CA SER A 87 -5.54 -37.60 20.70
C SER A 87 -6.76 -37.05 21.45
N LYS A 88 -6.65 -35.84 22.00
CA LYS A 88 -7.71 -35.13 22.73
C LYS A 88 -8.25 -34.00 21.83
N PRO A 89 -9.57 -33.72 21.80
CA PRO A 89 -10.12 -32.59 21.07
C PRO A 89 -9.37 -31.28 21.40
N VAL A 90 -9.08 -30.48 20.38
CA VAL A 90 -8.42 -29.17 20.52
C VAL A 90 -9.29 -28.12 19.86
N VAL A 91 -9.64 -27.08 20.60
CA VAL A 91 -10.49 -25.98 20.14
C VAL A 91 -9.69 -24.69 20.09
N ALA A 92 -9.62 -24.03 18.93
CA ALA A 92 -9.09 -22.68 18.81
C ALA A 92 -10.20 -21.66 19.10
N ALA A 93 -10.02 -20.80 20.11
CA ALA A 93 -10.93 -19.73 20.48
C ALA A 93 -10.44 -18.38 19.91
N ILE A 94 -11.11 -17.87 18.88
CA ILE A 94 -10.61 -16.79 18.01
C ILE A 94 -11.34 -15.47 18.28
N HIS A 95 -10.58 -14.45 18.69
CA HIS A 95 -11.02 -13.05 18.73
C HIS A 95 -10.04 -12.13 17.99
N GLY A 96 -10.49 -10.90 17.70
CA GLY A 96 -9.69 -9.92 16.97
C GLY A 96 -9.24 -10.45 15.60
N THR A 97 -7.97 -10.82 15.44
CA THR A 97 -7.46 -11.36 14.17
C THR A 97 -6.69 -12.67 14.33
N ALA A 98 -6.94 -13.63 13.44
CA ALA A 98 -6.10 -14.82 13.28
C ALA A 98 -5.51 -14.78 11.88
N LEU A 99 -4.29 -14.26 11.77
CA LEU A 99 -3.65 -14.00 10.48
C LEU A 99 -2.37 -14.80 10.32
N GLY A 100 -2.13 -15.26 9.10
CA GLY A 100 -0.96 -16.04 8.72
C GLY A 100 -0.80 -17.28 9.60
N GLY A 101 0.37 -17.41 10.22
CA GLY A 101 0.64 -18.45 11.22
C GLY A 101 -0.43 -18.63 12.29
N GLY A 102 -1.17 -17.58 12.66
CA GLY A 102 -2.28 -17.72 13.60
C GLY A 102 -3.49 -18.47 13.04
N LEU A 103 -3.83 -18.26 11.77
CA LEU A 103 -4.81 -19.09 11.10
C LEU A 103 -4.26 -20.50 10.86
N GLU A 104 -2.96 -20.66 10.61
CA GLU A 104 -2.34 -21.99 10.49
C GLU A 104 -2.43 -22.79 11.81
N VAL A 105 -2.23 -22.15 12.98
CA VAL A 105 -2.49 -22.76 14.29
C VAL A 105 -3.96 -23.17 14.44
N ALA A 106 -4.89 -22.29 14.07
CA ALA A 106 -6.32 -22.58 14.13
C ALA A 106 -6.75 -23.71 13.17
N LEU A 107 -6.07 -23.85 12.02
CA LEU A 107 -6.26 -24.96 11.08
C LEU A 107 -5.69 -26.28 11.60
N GLY A 108 -4.67 -26.23 12.45
CA GLY A 108 -4.14 -27.40 13.17
C GLY A 108 -5.08 -27.91 14.26
N ALA A 109 -5.85 -27.02 14.88
CA ALA A 109 -6.86 -27.41 15.86
C ALA A 109 -7.99 -28.23 15.20
N HIS A 110 -8.62 -29.11 15.99
CA HIS A 110 -9.74 -29.92 15.52
C HIS A 110 -10.97 -29.04 15.24
N TYR A 111 -11.25 -28.08 16.13
CA TYR A 111 -12.39 -27.18 16.02
C TYR A 111 -12.00 -25.71 16.20
N ARG A 112 -12.80 -24.80 15.65
CA ARG A 112 -12.63 -23.35 15.70
C ARG A 112 -13.92 -22.69 16.15
N VAL A 113 -13.84 -21.96 17.26
CA VAL A 113 -14.94 -21.15 17.83
C VAL A 113 -14.50 -19.69 17.79
N ALA A 114 -15.35 -18.78 17.32
CA ALA A 114 -14.97 -17.38 17.10
C ALA A 114 -16.07 -16.38 17.46
N VAL A 115 -15.68 -15.13 17.69
CA VAL A 115 -16.62 -14.00 17.88
C VAL A 115 -16.93 -13.27 16.55
N PRO A 116 -18.11 -12.66 16.37
CA PRO A 116 -18.52 -12.03 15.11
C PRO A 116 -17.54 -10.97 14.57
N SER A 117 -16.89 -10.22 15.45
CA SER A 117 -15.94 -9.15 15.11
C SER A 117 -14.63 -9.67 14.53
N ALA A 118 -14.33 -10.96 14.70
CA ALA A 118 -13.04 -11.52 14.33
C ALA A 118 -12.83 -11.56 12.80
N LYS A 119 -11.56 -11.57 12.39
CA LYS A 119 -11.14 -11.76 10.99
C LYS A 119 -10.04 -12.81 10.87
N VAL A 120 -10.10 -13.60 9.81
CA VAL A 120 -9.13 -14.67 9.52
C VAL A 120 -8.55 -14.50 8.11
N GLY A 121 -7.29 -14.89 7.91
CA GLY A 121 -6.68 -14.85 6.58
C GLY A 121 -5.21 -15.25 6.56
N LEU A 122 -4.64 -15.40 5.36
CA LEU A 122 -3.25 -15.78 5.10
C LEU A 122 -2.54 -14.69 4.29
N PRO A 123 -2.10 -13.57 4.93
CA PRO A 123 -1.59 -12.38 4.26
C PRO A 123 -0.12 -12.45 3.83
N GLU A 124 0.54 -13.60 3.92
CA GLU A 124 1.97 -13.83 3.65
C GLU A 124 2.42 -13.28 2.29
N VAL A 125 1.56 -13.36 1.27
CA VAL A 125 1.85 -12.85 -0.08
C VAL A 125 2.20 -11.36 -0.09
N ASN A 126 1.69 -10.58 0.86
CA ASN A 126 2.01 -9.15 0.99
C ASN A 126 3.44 -8.90 1.49
N LEU A 127 4.13 -9.93 1.99
CA LEU A 127 5.54 -9.92 2.37
C LEU A 127 6.42 -10.68 1.35
N GLY A 128 5.86 -11.02 0.19
CA GLY A 128 6.58 -11.76 -0.86
C GLY A 128 6.86 -13.22 -0.50
N ILE A 129 6.09 -13.80 0.40
CA ILE A 129 6.18 -15.21 0.81
C ILE A 129 4.81 -15.89 0.72
N LEU A 130 4.73 -17.16 1.06
CA LEU A 130 3.50 -17.93 1.15
C LEU A 130 3.31 -18.48 2.58
N PRO A 131 2.12 -18.98 2.94
CA PRO A 131 1.89 -19.66 4.22
C PRO A 131 2.83 -20.87 4.35
N GLY A 132 3.65 -20.90 5.39
CA GLY A 132 4.79 -21.83 5.49
C GLY A 132 4.68 -22.87 6.60
N ALA A 133 3.51 -22.99 7.23
CA ALA A 133 3.24 -23.95 8.30
C ALA A 133 1.97 -24.80 8.03
N GLY A 134 1.76 -25.10 6.76
CA GLY A 134 0.72 -25.96 6.21
C GLY A 134 -0.57 -25.24 5.86
N GLY A 135 -0.60 -23.91 5.88
CA GLY A 135 -1.76 -23.12 5.46
C GLY A 135 -2.19 -23.40 4.02
N THR A 136 -1.23 -23.58 3.10
CA THR A 136 -1.54 -23.90 1.69
C THR A 136 -2.06 -25.33 1.51
N GLN A 137 -1.84 -26.19 2.50
CA GLN A 137 -2.28 -27.58 2.51
C GLN A 137 -3.63 -27.78 3.22
N ARG A 138 -3.79 -27.18 4.40
CA ARG A 138 -4.97 -27.36 5.26
C ARG A 138 -6.14 -26.51 4.82
N LEU A 139 -5.93 -25.24 4.46
CA LEU A 139 -7.02 -24.35 4.08
C LEU A 139 -7.86 -24.89 2.89
N PRO A 140 -7.28 -25.30 1.74
CA PRO A 140 -8.08 -25.84 0.64
C PRO A 140 -8.82 -27.13 1.01
N ARG A 141 -8.31 -27.94 1.95
CA ARG A 141 -8.98 -29.14 2.46
C ARG A 141 -10.15 -28.83 3.38
N VAL A 142 -10.16 -27.65 4.02
CA VAL A 142 -11.24 -27.20 4.89
C VAL A 142 -12.33 -26.44 4.14
N VAL A 143 -11.96 -25.51 3.25
CA VAL A 143 -12.91 -24.58 2.59
C VAL A 143 -13.09 -24.81 1.08
N GLY A 144 -12.27 -25.68 0.49
CA GLY A 144 -12.22 -25.90 -0.95
C GLY A 144 -11.26 -24.95 -1.68
N VAL A 145 -10.74 -25.38 -2.83
CA VAL A 145 -9.71 -24.66 -3.60
C VAL A 145 -10.20 -23.28 -4.06
N ALA A 146 -11.45 -23.17 -4.49
CA ALA A 146 -12.01 -21.92 -5.01
C ALA A 146 -12.09 -20.80 -3.95
N GLU A 147 -12.28 -21.14 -2.68
CA GLU A 147 -12.28 -20.19 -1.56
C GLU A 147 -10.86 -19.97 -0.99
N ALA A 148 -10.02 -21.00 -0.98
CA ALA A 148 -8.65 -20.91 -0.45
C ALA A 148 -7.72 -20.06 -1.34
N LEU A 149 -7.79 -20.20 -2.68
CA LEU A 149 -6.96 -19.44 -3.62
C LEU A 149 -7.03 -17.91 -3.40
N PRO A 150 -8.20 -17.25 -3.37
CA PRO A 150 -8.25 -15.82 -3.14
C PRO A 150 -7.73 -15.43 -1.75
N MET A 151 -7.95 -16.25 -0.71
CA MET A 151 -7.43 -15.97 0.64
C MET A 151 -5.91 -15.98 0.68
N ILE A 152 -5.25 -16.95 0.03
CA ILE A 152 -3.80 -17.13 0.03
C ILE A 152 -3.11 -16.18 -0.97
N VAL A 153 -3.62 -16.11 -2.20
CA VAL A 153 -2.93 -15.41 -3.30
C VAL A 153 -3.14 -13.89 -3.24
N THR A 154 -4.24 -13.42 -2.63
CA THR A 154 -4.46 -11.98 -2.42
C THR A 154 -4.15 -11.52 -0.99
N GLY A 155 -4.01 -12.47 -0.07
CA GLY A 155 -3.75 -12.19 1.34
C GLY A 155 -4.86 -11.43 2.06
N LYS A 156 -6.06 -11.36 1.48
CA LYS A 156 -7.17 -10.58 2.05
C LYS A 156 -7.89 -11.36 3.16
N PRO A 157 -8.00 -10.80 4.37
CA PRO A 157 -8.79 -11.42 5.43
C PRO A 157 -10.29 -11.43 5.09
N ILE A 158 -10.98 -12.43 5.62
CA ILE A 158 -12.44 -12.55 5.56
C ILE A 158 -13.06 -12.33 6.96
N ASN A 159 -14.33 -11.92 6.99
CA ASN A 159 -15.10 -11.80 8.23
C ASN A 159 -15.67 -13.16 8.68
N MET A 160 -16.09 -13.25 9.95
CA MET A 160 -16.59 -14.51 10.49
C MET A 160 -17.86 -15.03 9.81
N LYS A 161 -18.76 -14.15 9.35
CA LYS A 161 -19.96 -14.58 8.61
C LYS A 161 -19.59 -15.39 7.35
N LYS A 162 -18.59 -14.93 6.59
CA LYS A 162 -18.08 -15.68 5.44
C LYS A 162 -17.36 -16.95 5.90
N ALA A 163 -16.53 -16.87 6.94
CA ALA A 163 -15.76 -18.00 7.45
C ALA A 163 -16.65 -19.19 7.90
N GLU A 164 -17.74 -18.92 8.61
CA GLU A 164 -18.74 -19.93 8.99
C GLU A 164 -19.44 -20.52 7.76
N SER A 165 -19.88 -19.69 6.81
CA SER A 165 -20.60 -20.15 5.61
C SER A 165 -19.79 -21.10 4.71
N ILE A 166 -18.45 -21.03 4.76
CA ILE A 166 -17.55 -21.90 3.99
C ILE A 166 -16.97 -23.06 4.83
N GLY A 167 -17.39 -23.19 6.09
CA GLY A 167 -16.95 -24.26 7.00
C GLY A 167 -15.53 -24.07 7.56
N LEU A 168 -15.00 -22.85 7.55
CA LEU A 168 -13.72 -22.53 8.20
C LEU A 168 -13.86 -22.41 9.72
N VAL A 169 -15.00 -21.91 10.20
CA VAL A 169 -15.32 -21.77 11.63
C VAL A 169 -16.50 -22.67 11.94
N ASP A 170 -16.40 -23.41 13.05
CA ASP A 170 -17.39 -24.42 13.46
C ASP A 170 -18.55 -23.78 14.25
N LYS A 171 -18.27 -22.72 15.02
CA LYS A 171 -19.31 -21.99 15.78
C LYS A 171 -18.94 -20.52 15.99
N ILE A 172 -19.88 -19.62 15.73
CA ILE A 172 -19.81 -18.22 16.17
C ILE A 172 -20.54 -18.05 17.52
N VAL A 173 -19.92 -17.32 18.45
CA VAL A 173 -20.39 -17.09 19.83
C VAL A 173 -20.37 -15.60 20.19
N ASP A 174 -21.00 -15.19 21.29
CA ASP A 174 -21.07 -13.77 21.65
C ASP A 174 -19.69 -13.20 22.05
N GLU A 175 -19.46 -11.91 21.79
CA GLU A 175 -18.17 -11.23 22.01
C GLU A 175 -17.63 -11.38 23.45
N GLY A 176 -18.54 -11.40 24.43
CA GLY A 176 -18.19 -11.47 25.86
C GLY A 176 -18.13 -12.89 26.44
N SER A 177 -18.47 -13.92 25.67
CA SER A 177 -18.61 -15.31 26.17
C SER A 177 -17.61 -16.29 25.56
N LEU A 178 -16.68 -15.83 24.72
CA LEU A 178 -15.78 -16.67 23.93
C LEU A 178 -15.10 -17.78 24.74
N GLU A 179 -14.54 -17.45 25.91
CA GLU A 179 -13.86 -18.44 26.75
C GLU A 179 -14.80 -19.52 27.25
N ALA A 180 -15.88 -19.10 27.91
CA ALA A 180 -16.85 -20.01 28.51
C ALA A 180 -17.49 -20.90 27.44
N GLU A 181 -17.81 -20.35 26.28
CA GLU A 181 -18.41 -21.11 25.19
C GLU A 181 -17.41 -21.99 24.45
N ALA A 182 -16.13 -21.61 24.32
CA ALA A 182 -15.10 -22.49 23.77
C ALA A 182 -14.81 -23.68 24.70
N ILE A 183 -14.79 -23.46 26.02
CA ILE A 183 -14.66 -24.52 27.03
C ILE A 183 -15.89 -25.43 26.99
N ALA A 184 -17.10 -24.87 26.93
CA ALA A 184 -18.33 -25.66 26.80
C ALA A 184 -18.35 -26.48 25.51
N PHE A 185 -17.90 -25.89 24.39
CA PHE A 185 -17.76 -26.59 23.12
C PHE A 185 -16.74 -27.74 23.24
N ALA A 186 -15.57 -27.50 23.84
CA ALA A 186 -14.55 -28.51 24.07
C ALA A 186 -15.08 -29.70 24.89
N LYS A 187 -15.85 -29.43 25.96
CA LYS A 187 -16.54 -30.47 26.76
C LYS A 187 -17.55 -31.27 25.93
N SER A 188 -18.28 -30.60 25.03
CA SER A 188 -19.31 -31.26 24.21
C SER A 188 -18.76 -32.27 23.18
N VAL A 189 -17.47 -32.18 22.84
CA VAL A 189 -16.78 -33.08 21.89
C VAL A 189 -15.83 -34.06 22.59
N VAL A 190 -15.84 -34.13 23.93
CA VAL A 190 -15.10 -35.15 24.67
C VAL A 190 -15.63 -36.54 24.27
N GLY A 191 -14.71 -37.46 24.01
CA GLY A 191 -15.04 -38.83 23.59
C GLY A 191 -15.26 -38.99 22.09
N THR A 192 -15.15 -37.93 21.28
CA THR A 192 -15.10 -38.06 19.81
C THR A 192 -13.89 -38.90 19.41
N THR A 193 -14.14 -40.02 18.73
CA THR A 193 -13.11 -40.97 18.29
C THR A 193 -12.50 -40.62 16.94
N ASP A 194 -13.27 -39.97 16.06
CA ASP A 194 -12.84 -39.51 14.74
C ASP A 194 -12.75 -37.97 14.74
N LEU A 195 -11.64 -37.46 15.28
CA LEU A 195 -11.42 -36.01 15.37
C LEU A 195 -11.16 -35.43 13.97
N PRO A 196 -11.79 -34.30 13.60
CA PRO A 196 -11.58 -33.69 12.30
C PRO A 196 -10.16 -33.14 12.18
N ARG A 197 -9.33 -33.78 11.35
CA ARG A 197 -7.96 -33.34 11.05
C ARG A 197 -7.92 -32.67 9.69
N SER A 198 -7.73 -31.35 9.68
CA SER A 198 -7.78 -30.51 8.47
C SER A 198 -6.92 -31.04 7.32
N GLY A 199 -5.69 -31.49 7.60
CA GLY A 199 -4.75 -32.02 6.62
C GLY A 199 -5.16 -33.38 6.02
N GLN A 200 -5.98 -34.17 6.74
CA GLN A 200 -6.46 -35.47 6.28
C GLN A 200 -7.77 -35.39 5.49
N ARG A 201 -8.44 -34.23 5.51
CA ARG A 201 -9.68 -34.01 4.76
C ARG A 201 -9.42 -34.04 3.25
N THR A 202 -10.32 -34.69 2.53
CA THR A 202 -10.30 -34.74 1.06
C THR A 202 -11.64 -34.30 0.46
N ASP A 203 -12.70 -34.19 1.26
CA ASP A 203 -14.07 -33.92 0.81
C ASP A 203 -14.19 -32.62 0.00
N LYS A 204 -13.43 -31.58 0.36
CA LYS A 204 -13.48 -30.26 -0.29
C LYS A 204 -12.52 -30.06 -1.47
N ILE A 205 -11.63 -31.01 -1.72
CA ILE A 205 -10.66 -30.92 -2.84
C ILE A 205 -11.01 -31.86 -4.01
N LYS A 206 -11.96 -32.79 -3.84
CA LYS A 206 -12.35 -33.77 -4.88
C LYS A 206 -12.69 -33.13 -6.22
N ASP A 207 -13.42 -32.02 -6.21
CA ASP A 207 -13.81 -31.33 -7.45
C ASP A 207 -12.59 -30.80 -8.21
N ALA A 208 -11.59 -30.27 -7.49
CA ALA A 208 -10.34 -29.79 -8.08
C ALA A 208 -9.40 -30.93 -8.53
N VAL A 209 -9.50 -32.11 -7.89
CA VAL A 209 -8.82 -33.34 -8.36
C VAL A 209 -9.44 -33.80 -9.68
N ALA A 210 -10.77 -33.79 -9.78
CA ALA A 210 -11.49 -34.22 -10.97
C ALA A 210 -11.35 -33.22 -12.14
N ASP A 211 -11.37 -31.92 -11.84
CA ASP A 211 -11.18 -30.84 -12.80
C ASP A 211 -10.22 -29.75 -12.24
N PRO A 212 -8.94 -29.75 -12.66
CA PRO A 212 -7.97 -28.76 -12.21
C PRO A 212 -8.13 -27.38 -12.89
N SER A 213 -9.16 -27.16 -13.73
CA SER A 213 -9.39 -25.89 -14.43
C SER A 213 -9.53 -24.69 -13.50
N VAL A 214 -9.87 -24.91 -12.22
CA VAL A 214 -9.92 -23.85 -11.19
C VAL A 214 -8.62 -23.04 -11.11
N PHE A 215 -7.46 -23.66 -11.31
CA PHE A 215 -6.16 -22.98 -11.27
C PHE A 215 -5.92 -22.12 -12.51
N SER A 216 -6.16 -22.65 -13.71
CA SER A 216 -6.01 -21.87 -14.96
C SER A 216 -7.00 -20.72 -15.01
N ASN A 217 -8.27 -20.96 -14.63
CA ASN A 217 -9.30 -19.94 -14.56
C ASN A 217 -8.93 -18.82 -13.56
N PHE A 218 -8.34 -19.18 -12.42
CA PHE A 218 -7.86 -18.20 -11.45
C PHE A 218 -6.70 -17.37 -12.00
N MET A 219 -5.75 -18.00 -12.70
CA MET A 219 -4.62 -17.32 -13.33
C MET A 219 -5.04 -16.42 -14.49
N GLU A 220 -5.98 -16.84 -15.35
CA GLU A 220 -6.53 -16.01 -16.42
C GLU A 220 -7.23 -14.76 -15.87
N LYS A 221 -8.03 -14.94 -14.80
CA LYS A 221 -8.77 -13.84 -14.17
C LYS A 221 -7.88 -12.85 -13.43
N ASN A 222 -6.75 -13.29 -12.86
CA ASN A 222 -5.95 -12.48 -11.94
C ASN A 222 -4.50 -12.23 -12.39
N GLY A 223 -4.02 -12.89 -13.44
CA GLY A 223 -2.61 -12.87 -13.87
C GLY A 223 -2.07 -11.48 -14.16
N ARG A 224 -2.90 -10.58 -14.69
CA ARG A 224 -2.52 -9.16 -14.88
C ARG A 224 -2.08 -8.47 -13.58
N LYS A 225 -2.70 -8.82 -12.45
CA LYS A 225 -2.35 -8.24 -11.12
C LYS A 225 -1.13 -8.91 -10.49
N MET A 226 -0.78 -10.12 -10.94
CA MET A 226 0.37 -10.89 -10.44
C MET A 226 1.62 -10.69 -11.29
N ARG A 227 1.52 -9.98 -12.42
CA ARG A 227 2.64 -9.74 -13.33
C ARG A 227 3.82 -9.13 -12.56
N GLY A 228 4.98 -9.77 -12.67
CA GLY A 228 6.20 -9.37 -11.97
C GLY A 228 6.37 -9.97 -10.57
N TYR A 229 5.31 -10.49 -9.93
CA TYR A 229 5.40 -11.05 -8.59
C TYR A 229 5.66 -12.57 -8.59
N GLU A 230 6.61 -13.02 -7.76
CA GLU A 230 6.92 -14.45 -7.60
C GLU A 230 5.99 -15.15 -6.61
N ALA A 231 5.71 -14.52 -5.46
CA ALA A 231 4.96 -15.14 -4.37
C ALA A 231 3.52 -15.57 -4.75
N PRO A 232 2.72 -14.77 -5.47
CA PRO A 232 1.39 -15.19 -5.92
C PRO A 232 1.43 -16.46 -6.79
N ILE A 233 2.44 -16.60 -7.64
CA ILE A 233 2.61 -17.77 -8.52
C ILE A 233 2.95 -19.00 -7.68
N ALA A 234 3.90 -18.86 -6.75
CA ALA A 234 4.28 -19.92 -5.83
C ALA A 234 3.12 -20.31 -4.87
N CYS A 235 2.28 -19.36 -4.45
CA CYS A 235 1.06 -19.64 -3.69
C CYS A 235 0.12 -20.56 -4.46
N VAL A 236 -0.09 -20.30 -5.76
CA VAL A 236 -0.92 -21.15 -6.62
C VAL A 236 -0.30 -22.55 -6.75
N GLU A 237 1.01 -22.64 -6.94
CA GLU A 237 1.75 -23.91 -6.99
C GLU A 237 1.62 -24.71 -5.68
N ALA A 238 1.75 -24.05 -4.53
CA ALA A 238 1.62 -24.69 -3.23
C ALA A 238 0.20 -25.20 -2.95
N VAL A 239 -0.84 -24.44 -3.34
CA VAL A 239 -2.24 -24.90 -3.24
C VAL A 239 -2.52 -26.05 -4.22
N LYS A 240 -1.90 -26.03 -5.41
CA LYS A 240 -2.00 -27.13 -6.37
C LYS A 240 -1.41 -28.44 -5.81
N ALA A 241 -0.29 -28.36 -5.07
CA ALA A 241 0.28 -29.49 -4.36
C ALA A 241 -0.69 -30.12 -3.33
N ALA A 242 -1.60 -29.33 -2.74
CA ALA A 242 -2.64 -29.84 -1.84
C ALA A 242 -3.66 -30.76 -2.53
N VAL A 243 -3.78 -30.65 -3.84
CA VAL A 243 -4.70 -31.44 -4.68
C VAL A 243 -3.97 -32.63 -5.31
N GLU A 244 -2.74 -32.43 -5.77
CA GLU A 244 -2.00 -33.40 -6.57
C GLU A 244 -1.15 -34.37 -5.74
N LEU A 245 -0.75 -33.98 -4.52
CA LEU A 245 0.19 -34.74 -3.70
C LEU A 245 -0.42 -35.20 -2.37
N PRO A 246 0.06 -36.32 -1.80
CA PRO A 246 -0.15 -36.65 -0.39
C PRO A 246 0.26 -35.50 0.53
N LEU A 247 -0.40 -35.38 1.69
CA LEU A 247 -0.20 -34.27 2.63
C LEU A 247 1.28 -34.03 2.97
N GLU A 248 2.02 -35.09 3.28
CA GLU A 248 3.45 -34.98 3.66
C GLU A 248 4.31 -34.40 2.53
N GLU A 249 4.06 -34.81 1.28
CA GLU A 249 4.76 -34.29 0.11
C GLU A 249 4.33 -32.85 -0.21
N GLY A 250 3.04 -32.54 -0.05
CA GLY A 250 2.53 -31.18 -0.19
C GLY A 250 3.12 -30.21 0.84
N LEU A 251 3.28 -30.63 2.10
CA LEU A 251 3.95 -29.85 3.15
C LEU A 251 5.44 -29.64 2.85
N LYS A 252 6.14 -30.66 2.33
CA LYS A 252 7.52 -30.51 1.85
C LYS A 252 7.62 -29.51 0.71
N LYS A 253 6.70 -29.57 -0.27
CA LYS A 253 6.66 -28.64 -1.40
C LYS A 253 6.34 -27.21 -0.97
N GLU A 254 5.39 -27.02 -0.06
CA GLU A 254 5.11 -25.73 0.56
C GLU A 254 6.39 -25.16 1.20
N ARG A 255 7.10 -25.99 1.98
CA ARG A 255 8.32 -25.56 2.66
C ARG A 255 9.44 -25.20 1.70
N GLU A 256 9.63 -25.97 0.64
CA GLU A 256 10.60 -25.67 -0.43
C GLU A 256 10.34 -24.29 -1.06
N LEU A 257 9.09 -24.04 -1.48
CA LEU A 257 8.69 -22.78 -2.09
C LEU A 257 8.81 -21.61 -1.10
N PHE A 258 8.41 -21.81 0.16
CA PHE A 258 8.60 -20.81 1.22
C PHE A 258 10.06 -20.41 1.38
N MET A 259 10.98 -21.39 1.45
CA MET A 259 12.40 -21.14 1.64
C MET A 259 13.02 -20.42 0.44
N LYS A 260 12.60 -20.75 -0.78
CA LYS A 260 13.02 -20.01 -1.99
C LYS A 260 12.61 -18.54 -1.92
N LEU A 261 11.34 -18.28 -1.59
CA LEU A 261 10.78 -16.92 -1.58
C LEU A 261 11.38 -16.05 -0.47
N VAL A 262 11.53 -16.58 0.75
CA VAL A 262 12.00 -15.77 1.90
C VAL A 262 13.43 -15.25 1.69
N SER A 263 14.27 -16.00 0.96
CA SER A 263 15.62 -15.60 0.54
C SER A 263 15.68 -14.69 -0.68
N GLY A 264 14.56 -14.52 -1.40
CA GLY A 264 14.51 -13.74 -2.64
C GLY A 264 14.42 -12.23 -2.40
N THR A 265 14.90 -11.46 -3.37
CA THR A 265 14.90 -9.98 -3.33
C THR A 265 13.49 -9.40 -3.22
N GLN A 266 12.48 -10.00 -3.87
CA GLN A 266 11.10 -9.52 -3.78
C GLN A 266 10.53 -9.59 -2.36
N SER A 267 10.86 -10.64 -1.60
CA SER A 267 10.44 -10.71 -0.20
C SER A 267 11.16 -9.68 0.65
N ALA A 268 12.46 -9.46 0.43
CA ALA A 268 13.20 -8.39 1.10
C ALA A 268 12.58 -7.00 0.81
N ALA A 269 12.27 -6.72 -0.46
CA ALA A 269 11.60 -5.50 -0.90
C ALA A 269 10.22 -5.28 -0.27
N LEU A 270 9.36 -6.31 -0.24
CA LEU A 270 8.02 -6.20 0.33
C LEU A 270 8.04 -6.08 1.86
N ARG A 271 9.00 -6.73 2.53
CA ARG A 271 9.26 -6.51 3.97
C ARG A 271 9.75 -5.09 4.22
N HIS A 272 10.67 -4.58 3.40
CA HIS A 272 11.12 -3.19 3.46
C HIS A 272 9.92 -2.24 3.34
N ALA A 273 9.10 -2.38 2.29
CA ALA A 273 7.92 -1.56 2.08
C ALA A 273 6.96 -1.56 3.29
N PHE A 274 6.73 -2.73 3.88
CA PHE A 274 5.89 -2.90 5.07
C PHE A 274 6.42 -2.15 6.31
N PHE A 275 7.73 -2.13 6.51
CA PHE A 275 8.36 -1.39 7.61
C PHE A 275 8.51 0.10 7.31
N ALA A 276 8.86 0.45 6.08
CA ALA A 276 8.98 1.80 5.58
C ALA A 276 7.66 2.57 5.75
N GLU A 277 6.51 1.98 5.39
CA GLU A 277 5.20 2.63 5.57
C GLU A 277 4.89 2.93 7.04
N ARG A 278 5.31 2.05 7.97
CA ARG A 278 5.15 2.28 9.42
C ARG A 278 6.15 3.30 9.97
N ALA A 279 7.34 3.35 9.41
CA ALA A 279 8.37 4.31 9.77
C ALA A 279 7.94 5.71 9.33
N ALA A 280 7.48 5.88 8.09
CA ALA A 280 7.00 7.13 7.52
C ALA A 280 5.88 7.80 8.34
N ALA A 281 5.05 7.01 9.03
CA ALA A 281 4.02 7.53 9.93
C ALA A 281 4.58 8.18 11.22
N LYS A 282 5.90 8.16 11.44
CA LYS A 282 6.60 8.76 12.58
C LYS A 282 7.52 9.87 12.10
N VAL A 283 7.52 10.97 12.85
CA VAL A 283 8.44 12.09 12.67
C VAL A 283 9.47 12.01 13.78
N ASP A 284 10.75 11.98 13.41
CA ASP A 284 11.81 11.56 14.33
C ASP A 284 12.09 12.60 15.42
N ASP A 285 11.82 13.88 15.14
CA ASP A 285 12.01 15.01 16.06
C ASP A 285 10.74 15.41 16.84
N ILE A 286 9.63 14.67 16.70
CA ILE A 286 8.36 14.96 17.41
C ILE A 286 8.09 13.94 18.52
N PRO A 287 7.89 14.37 19.78
CA PRO A 287 7.49 13.50 20.88
C PRO A 287 6.15 12.79 20.63
N LYS A 288 6.03 11.52 21.03
CA LYS A 288 4.81 10.71 20.82
C LYS A 288 3.58 11.23 21.56
N ASP A 289 3.78 11.97 22.64
CA ASP A 289 2.78 12.58 23.50
C ASP A 289 2.44 14.02 23.11
N THR A 290 2.95 14.50 21.96
CA THR A 290 2.60 15.80 21.39
C THR A 290 1.07 15.94 21.30
N PRO A 291 0.48 16.97 21.92
CA PRO A 291 -0.96 17.18 21.88
C PRO A 291 -1.46 17.34 20.44
N LEU A 292 -2.58 16.69 20.13
CA LEU A 292 -3.23 16.75 18.82
C LEU A 292 -4.42 17.71 18.86
N ILE A 293 -4.69 18.38 17.74
CA ILE A 293 -5.90 19.17 17.54
C ILE A 293 -7.02 18.23 17.13
N ASP A 294 -8.17 18.32 17.81
CA ASP A 294 -9.33 17.48 17.52
C ASP A 294 -10.08 18.01 16.27
N ILE A 295 -9.86 17.35 15.12
CA ILE A 295 -10.47 17.74 13.85
C ILE A 295 -11.88 17.15 13.74
N LYS A 296 -12.89 18.00 13.94
CA LYS A 296 -14.32 17.68 13.86
C LYS A 296 -15.00 18.22 12.60
N LYS A 297 -14.53 19.34 12.05
CA LYS A 297 -15.07 19.96 10.84
C LYS A 297 -13.96 20.43 9.91
N VAL A 298 -14.08 20.11 8.63
CA VAL A 298 -13.08 20.45 7.61
C VAL A 298 -13.67 21.39 6.57
N GLY A 299 -12.97 22.49 6.27
CA GLY A 299 -13.24 23.36 5.14
C GLY A 299 -12.41 22.98 3.92
N ILE A 300 -12.98 23.06 2.71
CA ILE A 300 -12.25 22.84 1.46
C ILE A 300 -12.55 24.00 0.52
N LEU A 301 -11.50 24.65 -0.01
CA LEU A 301 -11.64 25.72 -1.01
C LEU A 301 -11.40 25.17 -2.41
N GLY A 302 -12.42 25.27 -3.26
CA GLY A 302 -12.45 24.74 -4.62
C GLY A 302 -13.24 23.43 -4.68
N ALA A 303 -14.23 23.35 -5.59
CA ALA A 303 -15.06 22.15 -5.80
C ALA A 303 -14.68 21.39 -7.08
N GLY A 304 -13.53 21.72 -7.68
CA GLY A 304 -12.96 20.98 -8.81
C GLY A 304 -12.54 19.55 -8.45
N THR A 305 -11.85 18.89 -9.38
CA THR A 305 -11.46 17.47 -9.25
C THR A 305 -10.66 17.18 -7.97
N MET A 306 -9.70 18.03 -7.61
CA MET A 306 -8.92 17.87 -6.39
C MET A 306 -9.75 18.10 -5.13
N GLY A 307 -10.43 19.25 -5.02
CA GLY A 307 -11.22 19.57 -3.83
C GLY A 307 -12.34 18.56 -3.56
N GLY A 308 -13.06 18.11 -4.59
CA GLY A 308 -14.06 17.06 -4.43
C GLY A 308 -13.46 15.71 -4.03
N GLY A 309 -12.32 15.33 -4.61
CA GLY A 309 -11.61 14.11 -4.21
C GLY A 309 -11.08 14.18 -2.77
N ILE A 310 -10.57 15.33 -2.33
CA ILE A 310 -10.12 15.58 -0.95
C ILE A 310 -11.31 15.46 0.00
N ALA A 311 -12.44 16.11 -0.31
CA ALA A 311 -13.67 16.05 0.48
C ALA A 311 -14.10 14.61 0.76
N MET A 312 -14.09 13.76 -0.27
CA MET A 312 -14.49 12.36 -0.14
C MET A 312 -13.69 11.57 0.91
N ASN A 313 -12.40 11.88 1.13
CA ASN A 313 -11.60 11.20 2.16
C ASN A 313 -12.14 11.47 3.57
N PHE A 314 -12.55 12.72 3.84
CA PHE A 314 -13.10 13.14 5.13
C PHE A 314 -14.53 12.64 5.34
N LEU A 315 -15.39 12.79 4.33
CA LEU A 315 -16.77 12.31 4.37
C LEU A 315 -16.84 10.80 4.62
N SER A 316 -15.99 10.02 3.94
CA SER A 316 -15.91 8.56 4.13
C SER A 316 -15.42 8.16 5.52
N ALA A 317 -14.63 9.01 6.17
CA ALA A 317 -14.18 8.84 7.55
C ALA A 317 -15.19 9.38 8.58
N GLY A 318 -16.34 9.89 8.13
CA GLY A 318 -17.39 10.44 9.01
C GLY A 318 -17.10 11.85 9.54
N ILE A 319 -16.22 12.60 8.87
CA ILE A 319 -15.87 13.98 9.24
C ILE A 319 -16.67 14.95 8.34
N PRO A 320 -17.52 15.83 8.91
CA PRO A 320 -18.21 16.89 8.18
C PRO A 320 -17.28 17.77 7.35
N VAL A 321 -17.70 18.08 6.12
CA VAL A 321 -16.97 18.95 5.19
C VAL A 321 -17.85 20.11 4.74
N THR A 322 -17.33 21.34 4.85
CA THR A 322 -17.88 22.51 4.17
C THR A 322 -17.03 22.81 2.93
N ILE A 323 -17.63 22.74 1.73
CA ILE A 323 -16.92 22.97 0.46
C ILE A 323 -17.32 24.31 -0.13
N LEU A 324 -16.33 25.17 -0.33
CA LEU A 324 -16.50 26.53 -0.84
C LEU A 324 -16.14 26.60 -2.32
N GLU A 325 -16.97 27.29 -3.09
CA GLU A 325 -16.66 27.74 -4.45
C GLU A 325 -17.03 29.20 -4.68
N ARG A 326 -16.57 29.78 -5.78
CA ARG A 326 -16.93 31.14 -6.21
C ARG A 326 -18.23 31.18 -7.01
N GLU A 327 -18.50 30.14 -7.79
CA GLU A 327 -19.61 30.08 -8.73
C GLU A 327 -20.54 28.91 -8.42
N GLU A 328 -21.85 29.18 -8.34
CA GLU A 328 -22.88 28.18 -8.06
C GLU A 328 -22.82 27.01 -9.05
N ALA A 329 -22.69 27.30 -10.34
CA ALA A 329 -22.57 26.26 -11.37
C ALA A 329 -21.32 25.37 -11.20
N ALA A 330 -20.21 25.89 -10.68
CA ALA A 330 -19.02 25.10 -10.39
C ALA A 330 -19.23 24.23 -9.14
N LEU A 331 -19.86 24.79 -8.11
CA LEU A 331 -20.21 24.11 -6.87
C LEU A 331 -21.14 22.91 -7.12
N GLU A 332 -22.23 23.13 -7.86
CA GLU A 332 -23.19 22.06 -8.22
C GLU A 332 -22.52 20.93 -9.01
N ARG A 333 -21.68 21.27 -9.99
CA ARG A 333 -20.91 20.28 -10.75
C ARG A 333 -19.99 19.46 -9.84
N GLY A 334 -19.26 20.11 -8.94
CA GLY A 334 -18.37 19.46 -7.98
C GLY A 334 -19.11 18.48 -7.08
N VAL A 335 -20.21 18.93 -6.46
CA VAL A 335 -21.08 18.10 -5.61
C VAL A 335 -21.66 16.93 -6.38
N GLY A 336 -22.12 17.15 -7.61
CA GLY A 336 -22.63 16.09 -8.48
C GLY A 336 -21.57 15.01 -8.80
N ILE A 337 -20.31 15.41 -9.03
CA ILE A 337 -19.20 14.49 -9.26
C ILE A 337 -18.91 13.65 -8.00
N ILE A 338 -18.91 14.26 -6.81
CA ILE A 338 -18.71 13.55 -5.53
C ILE A 338 -19.78 12.46 -5.36
N ARG A 339 -21.07 12.82 -5.50
CA ARG A 339 -22.18 11.87 -5.40
C ARG A 339 -22.05 10.73 -6.40
N LYS A 340 -21.80 11.04 -7.68
CA LYS A 340 -21.63 10.03 -8.73
C LYS A 340 -20.49 9.06 -8.43
N ASN A 341 -19.38 9.53 -7.85
CA ASN A 341 -18.27 8.65 -7.45
C ASN A 341 -18.68 7.67 -6.33
N TYR A 342 -19.46 8.12 -5.34
CA TYR A 342 -20.00 7.25 -4.30
C TYR A 342 -20.97 6.22 -4.85
N GLU A 343 -21.93 6.64 -5.68
CA GLU A 343 -22.90 5.74 -6.34
C GLU A 343 -22.19 4.69 -7.21
N ASN A 344 -21.13 5.07 -7.94
CA ASN A 344 -20.32 4.12 -8.70
C ASN A 344 -19.59 3.11 -7.81
N THR A 345 -19.18 3.52 -6.61
CA THR A 345 -18.57 2.63 -5.62
C THR A 345 -19.61 1.67 -5.03
N ALA A 346 -20.84 2.15 -4.79
CA ALA A 346 -21.96 1.34 -4.33
C ALA A 346 -22.41 0.32 -5.38
N LYS A 347 -22.53 0.71 -6.65
CA LYS A 347 -22.81 -0.19 -7.79
C LYS A 347 -21.78 -1.32 -7.94
N ARG A 348 -20.55 -1.10 -7.46
CA ARG A 348 -19.47 -2.11 -7.44
C ARG A 348 -19.47 -2.97 -6.17
N GLY A 349 -20.47 -2.83 -5.29
CA GLY A 349 -20.63 -3.58 -4.05
C GLY A 349 -19.60 -3.26 -2.97
N ARG A 350 -18.91 -2.11 -3.07
CA ARG A 350 -17.87 -1.70 -2.10
C ARG A 350 -18.41 -0.80 -0.99
N MET A 351 -19.66 -0.34 -1.14
CA MET A 351 -20.36 0.53 -0.21
C MET A 351 -21.87 0.31 -0.39
N THR A 352 -22.69 0.59 0.63
CA THR A 352 -24.16 0.55 0.52
C THR A 352 -24.71 1.92 0.11
N GLU A 353 -25.94 1.96 -0.42
CA GLU A 353 -26.62 3.22 -0.73
C GLU A 353 -26.86 4.08 0.53
N GLU A 354 -27.12 3.46 1.67
CA GLU A 354 -27.22 4.16 2.96
C GLU A 354 -25.90 4.85 3.33
N GLN A 355 -24.77 4.20 3.06
CA GLN A 355 -23.45 4.80 3.25
C GLN A 355 -23.19 5.95 2.27
N VAL A 356 -23.75 5.92 1.05
CA VAL A 356 -23.72 7.08 0.12
C VAL A 356 -24.43 8.27 0.77
N GLU A 357 -25.68 8.09 1.18
CA GLU A 357 -26.47 9.20 1.75
C GLU A 357 -25.88 9.73 3.05
N LYS A 358 -25.32 8.85 3.90
CA LYS A 358 -24.60 9.27 5.09
C LYS A 358 -23.36 10.11 4.75
N ALA A 359 -22.59 9.75 3.73
CA ALA A 359 -21.45 10.55 3.32
C ALA A 359 -21.88 11.90 2.73
N MET A 360 -22.97 11.93 1.95
CA MET A 360 -23.48 13.15 1.35
C MET A 360 -24.13 14.09 2.36
N SER A 361 -24.76 13.58 3.42
CA SER A 361 -25.36 14.42 4.48
C SER A 361 -24.32 15.15 5.33
N LEU A 362 -23.05 14.73 5.28
CA LEU A 362 -21.92 15.37 5.93
C LEU A 362 -21.29 16.48 5.07
N LEU A 363 -21.75 16.68 3.83
CA LEU A 363 -21.23 17.69 2.91
C LEU A 363 -22.13 18.94 2.91
N THR A 364 -21.55 20.09 3.22
CA THR A 364 -22.22 21.40 3.15
C THR A 364 -21.60 22.26 2.05
N PRO A 365 -22.27 22.43 0.89
CA PRO A 365 -21.79 23.33 -0.16
C PRO A 365 -22.07 24.79 0.22
N THR A 366 -21.15 25.71 -0.09
CA THR A 366 -21.31 27.15 0.15
C THR A 366 -20.58 28.02 -0.88
N LEU A 367 -21.01 29.26 -1.01
CA LEU A 367 -20.30 30.34 -1.71
C LEU A 367 -19.67 31.37 -0.74
N GLU A 368 -19.97 31.26 0.56
CA GLU A 368 -19.64 32.25 1.58
C GLU A 368 -18.42 31.81 2.39
N LEU A 369 -17.37 32.64 2.40
CA LEU A 369 -16.14 32.35 3.15
C LEU A 369 -16.37 32.21 4.67
N ASN A 370 -17.34 32.95 5.21
CA ASN A 370 -17.65 32.94 6.64
C ASN A 370 -18.21 31.60 7.13
N ASP A 371 -18.71 30.75 6.25
CA ASP A 371 -19.17 29.40 6.62
C ASP A 371 -18.02 28.47 7.00
N LEU A 372 -16.77 28.88 6.74
CA LEU A 372 -15.55 28.18 7.16
C LEU A 372 -15.05 28.62 8.55
N ALA A 373 -15.67 29.63 9.18
CA ALA A 373 -15.15 30.28 10.38
C ALA A 373 -14.94 29.31 11.57
N ASP A 374 -15.79 28.28 11.70
CA ASP A 374 -15.78 27.29 12.78
C ASP A 374 -14.98 26.02 12.47
N CYS A 375 -14.42 25.88 11.26
CA CYS A 375 -13.66 24.69 10.84
C CYS A 375 -12.36 24.53 11.66
N ASP A 376 -11.98 23.28 11.95
CA ASP A 376 -10.73 22.95 12.67
C ASP A 376 -9.53 22.82 11.72
N LEU A 377 -9.81 22.49 10.45
CA LEU A 377 -8.85 22.40 9.37
C LEU A 377 -9.48 22.98 8.11
N VAL A 378 -8.74 23.80 7.37
CA VAL A 378 -9.15 24.28 6.05
C VAL A 378 -8.08 23.94 5.02
N ILE A 379 -8.47 23.25 3.95
CA ILE A 379 -7.56 22.84 2.86
C ILE A 379 -7.86 23.64 1.58
N GLU A 380 -6.85 24.36 1.10
CA GLU A 380 -6.90 25.11 -0.13
C GLU A 380 -6.54 24.22 -1.33
N ALA A 381 -7.43 24.15 -2.34
CA ALA A 381 -7.25 23.41 -3.59
C ALA A 381 -7.66 24.25 -4.81
N VAL A 382 -7.27 25.52 -4.83
CA VAL A 382 -7.47 26.48 -5.93
C VAL A 382 -6.29 26.49 -6.90
N PHE A 383 -6.34 27.38 -7.90
CA PHE A 383 -5.33 27.49 -8.96
C PHE A 383 -3.89 27.68 -8.41
N GLU A 384 -2.94 27.10 -9.13
CA GLU A 384 -1.52 27.04 -8.75
C GLU A 384 -0.77 28.34 -9.10
N LEU A 385 -1.18 29.45 -8.47
CA LEU A 385 -0.53 30.76 -8.59
C LEU A 385 -0.28 31.36 -7.21
N MET A 386 0.96 31.78 -6.95
CA MET A 386 1.37 32.29 -5.63
C MET A 386 0.54 33.50 -5.18
N SER A 387 0.23 34.43 -6.09
CA SER A 387 -0.62 35.59 -5.78
C SER A 387 -2.01 35.19 -5.29
N ILE A 388 -2.66 34.25 -5.99
CA ILE A 388 -3.97 33.73 -5.62
C ILE A 388 -3.91 33.04 -4.25
N LYS A 389 -2.88 32.22 -4.00
CA LYS A 389 -2.75 31.52 -2.71
C LYS A 389 -2.52 32.50 -1.55
N LYS A 390 -1.69 33.52 -1.72
CA LYS A 390 -1.50 34.57 -0.70
C LYS A 390 -2.81 35.31 -0.38
N ASP A 391 -3.58 35.68 -1.40
CA ASP A 391 -4.87 36.32 -1.20
C ASP A 391 -5.85 35.41 -0.44
N VAL A 392 -5.88 34.12 -0.79
CA VAL A 392 -6.72 33.13 -0.11
C VAL A 392 -6.30 32.96 1.35
N PHE A 393 -5.02 32.72 1.63
CA PHE A 393 -4.52 32.49 2.99
C PHE A 393 -4.63 33.74 3.87
N GLY A 394 -4.44 34.93 3.31
CA GLY A 394 -4.66 36.19 4.03
C GLY A 394 -6.13 36.42 4.42
N ASN A 395 -7.08 35.93 3.62
CA ASN A 395 -8.51 35.96 3.97
C ASN A 395 -8.87 34.87 4.98
N LEU A 396 -8.36 33.64 4.81
CA LEU A 396 -8.55 32.55 5.77
C LEU A 396 -8.01 32.90 7.16
N ASP A 397 -6.87 33.58 7.22
CA ASP A 397 -6.29 33.99 8.51
C ASP A 397 -7.25 34.88 9.33
N LYS A 398 -8.00 35.76 8.65
CA LYS A 398 -8.97 36.67 9.27
C LYS A 398 -10.30 35.98 9.62
N THR A 399 -10.75 35.04 8.79
CA THR A 399 -12.09 34.45 8.90
C THR A 399 -12.13 33.19 9.76
N VAL A 400 -11.16 32.29 9.62
CA VAL A 400 -11.16 31.00 10.31
C VAL A 400 -10.70 31.19 11.76
N LYS A 401 -11.35 30.51 12.71
CA LYS A 401 -10.98 30.58 14.14
C LYS A 401 -9.49 30.33 14.39
N LYS A 402 -8.95 30.96 15.45
CA LYS A 402 -7.58 30.70 15.91
C LYS A 402 -7.43 29.27 16.42
N GLY A 403 -6.25 28.67 16.23
CA GLY A 403 -5.98 27.26 16.53
C GLY A 403 -6.49 26.27 15.49
N ALA A 404 -7.10 26.73 14.40
CA ALA A 404 -7.41 25.90 13.24
C ALA A 404 -6.20 25.80 12.30
N ILE A 405 -6.02 24.62 11.70
CA ILE A 405 -4.96 24.35 10.71
C ILE A 405 -5.34 24.94 9.36
N LEU A 406 -4.41 25.65 8.71
CA LEU A 406 -4.55 26.14 7.34
C LEU A 406 -3.60 25.36 6.42
N ALA A 407 -4.15 24.56 5.52
CA ALA A 407 -3.38 23.65 4.69
C ALA A 407 -3.45 24.03 3.20
N SER A 408 -2.32 23.96 2.48
CA SER A 408 -2.29 24.10 1.02
C SER A 408 -2.11 22.75 0.34
N ASN A 409 -2.90 22.46 -0.70
CA ASN A 409 -2.69 21.31 -1.59
C ASN A 409 -1.71 21.60 -2.74
N THR A 410 -0.94 22.68 -2.67
CA THR A 410 0.05 23.01 -3.70
C THR A 410 1.04 21.85 -3.92
N SER A 411 1.56 21.77 -5.14
CA SER A 411 2.47 20.71 -5.62
C SER A 411 3.88 21.21 -5.96
N TYR A 412 4.04 22.53 -6.15
CA TYR A 412 5.32 23.17 -6.52
C TYR A 412 5.60 24.50 -5.82
N LEU A 413 4.58 25.15 -5.25
CA LEU A 413 4.79 26.46 -4.63
C LEU A 413 5.39 26.34 -3.23
N ASN A 414 6.16 27.36 -2.86
CA ASN A 414 6.82 27.43 -1.56
C ASN A 414 5.78 27.65 -0.44
N VAL A 415 5.66 26.69 0.47
CA VAL A 415 4.70 26.73 1.58
C VAL A 415 5.07 27.80 2.61
N ASP A 416 6.36 28.09 2.82
CA ASP A 416 6.79 29.17 3.72
C ASP A 416 6.38 30.54 3.21
N GLU A 417 6.43 30.75 1.89
CA GLU A 417 5.96 31.99 1.25
C GLU A 417 4.43 32.17 1.39
N ILE A 418 3.68 31.07 1.37
CA ILE A 418 2.24 31.06 1.67
C ILE A 418 2.02 31.35 3.16
N ALA A 419 2.75 30.69 4.06
CA ALA A 419 2.62 30.87 5.50
C ALA A 419 2.92 32.31 5.95
N ALA A 420 3.91 32.95 5.32
CA ALA A 420 4.36 34.31 5.63
C ALA A 420 3.29 35.39 5.38
N CYS A 421 2.23 35.12 4.62
CA CYS A 421 1.12 36.07 4.44
C CYS A 421 0.09 36.04 5.58
N THR A 422 0.25 35.12 6.55
CA THR A 422 -0.65 34.96 7.70
C THR A 422 -0.01 35.50 8.99
N SER A 423 -0.85 35.83 9.98
CA SER A 423 -0.42 36.19 11.33
C SER A 423 -0.09 34.99 12.25
N ARG A 424 -0.22 33.77 11.73
CA ARG A 424 -0.06 32.48 12.46
C ARG A 424 0.60 31.42 11.55
N PRO A 425 1.80 31.67 11.03
CA PRO A 425 2.50 30.71 10.16
C PRO A 425 2.71 29.34 10.82
N GLU A 426 2.70 29.25 12.14
CA GLU A 426 2.76 28.02 12.92
C GLU A 426 1.55 27.08 12.74
N ASP A 427 0.41 27.63 12.30
CA ASP A 427 -0.82 26.90 11.98
C ASP A 427 -0.89 26.48 10.49
N VAL A 428 0.11 26.86 9.67
CA VAL A 428 0.14 26.62 8.23
C VAL A 428 0.98 25.39 7.88
N ILE A 429 0.49 24.56 6.96
CA ILE A 429 1.16 23.33 6.49
C ILE A 429 0.83 23.03 5.03
N GLY A 430 1.66 22.27 4.31
CA GLY A 430 1.25 21.66 3.05
C GLY A 430 0.63 20.28 3.25
N LEU A 431 -0.54 20.03 2.65
CA LEU A 431 -1.16 18.72 2.56
C LEU A 431 -1.35 18.38 1.08
N HIS A 432 -0.29 17.89 0.45
CA HIS A 432 -0.26 17.60 -0.97
C HIS A 432 -0.87 16.22 -1.27
N PHE A 433 -2.13 16.24 -1.73
CA PHE A 433 -2.86 15.07 -2.19
C PHE A 433 -2.56 14.78 -3.66
N PHE A 434 -2.60 13.49 -4.01
CA PHE A 434 -2.31 13.01 -5.36
C PHE A 434 -3.59 12.70 -6.13
N SER A 435 -3.69 13.19 -7.37
CA SER A 435 -4.87 12.97 -8.21
C SER A 435 -4.95 11.52 -8.74
N PRO A 436 -6.12 10.86 -8.71
CA PRO A 436 -7.36 11.27 -8.06
C PRO A 436 -7.29 11.15 -6.52
N ALA A 437 -7.59 12.23 -5.80
CA ALA A 437 -7.33 12.35 -4.35
C ALA A 437 -8.13 11.38 -3.47
N ASN A 438 -9.23 10.79 -3.96
CA ASN A 438 -10.00 9.77 -3.25
C ASN A 438 -9.49 8.34 -3.50
N ILE A 439 -8.55 8.15 -4.44
CA ILE A 439 -8.01 6.84 -4.83
C ILE A 439 -6.56 6.70 -4.38
N MET A 440 -5.72 7.70 -4.67
CA MET A 440 -4.30 7.66 -4.37
C MET A 440 -4.06 7.65 -2.87
N LYS A 441 -3.17 6.79 -2.37
CA LYS A 441 -2.93 6.63 -0.94
C LYS A 441 -1.97 7.67 -0.37
N LEU A 442 -1.02 8.14 -1.16
CA LEU A 442 -0.01 9.08 -0.71
C LEU A 442 -0.63 10.42 -0.30
N LEU A 443 -0.17 10.93 0.84
CA LEU A 443 -0.30 12.32 1.25
C LEU A 443 1.09 12.82 1.64
N GLU A 444 1.62 13.77 0.89
CA GLU A 444 2.89 14.40 1.25
C GLU A 444 2.60 15.59 2.18
N VAL A 445 3.10 15.51 3.41
CA VAL A 445 2.87 16.49 4.47
C VAL A 445 4.08 17.41 4.51
N VAL A 446 3.94 18.58 3.91
CA VAL A 446 5.04 19.53 3.72
C VAL A 446 5.15 20.41 4.96
N ARG A 447 6.19 20.16 5.77
CA ARG A 447 6.50 20.92 6.99
C ARG A 447 7.17 22.23 6.60
N GLY A 448 6.47 23.34 6.80
CA GLY A 448 7.07 24.67 6.69
C GLY A 448 8.01 24.95 7.85
N GLU A 449 8.90 25.94 7.68
CA GLU A 449 9.92 26.33 8.66
C GLU A 449 9.31 26.67 10.04
N LYS A 450 8.11 27.27 10.03
CA LYS A 450 7.40 27.68 11.25
C LYS A 450 6.30 26.72 11.70
N THR A 451 5.95 25.71 10.90
CA THR A 451 4.86 24.79 11.22
C THR A 451 5.09 24.15 12.57
N SER A 452 4.11 24.27 13.48
CA SER A 452 4.24 23.72 14.83
C SER A 452 4.21 22.19 14.84
N ASP A 453 4.87 21.58 15.83
CA ASP A 453 4.88 20.12 16.00
C ASP A 453 3.47 19.57 16.22
N THR A 454 2.60 20.31 16.93
CA THR A 454 1.18 19.95 17.11
C THR A 454 0.43 19.88 15.78
N VAL A 455 0.65 20.83 14.87
CA VAL A 455 0.02 20.83 13.53
C VAL A 455 0.54 19.65 12.72
N LEU A 456 1.86 19.44 12.68
CA LEU A 456 2.45 18.32 11.96
C LEU A 456 1.97 16.96 12.51
N ALA A 457 2.02 16.77 13.82
CA ALA A 457 1.53 15.55 14.48
C ALA A 457 0.03 15.30 14.20
N THR A 458 -0.78 16.38 14.24
CA THR A 458 -2.20 16.30 13.91
C THR A 458 -2.41 15.87 12.46
N SER A 459 -1.69 16.46 11.51
CA SER A 459 -1.77 16.11 10.09
C SER A 459 -1.38 14.66 9.82
N MET A 460 -0.31 14.15 10.46
CA MET A 460 0.11 12.75 10.34
C MET A 460 -0.95 11.78 10.91
N ALA A 461 -1.51 12.09 12.08
CA ALA A 461 -2.58 11.29 12.68
C ALA A 461 -3.87 11.32 11.85
N LEU A 462 -4.23 12.49 11.31
CA LEU A 462 -5.39 12.69 10.47
C LEU A 462 -5.27 11.90 9.17
N ALA A 463 -4.11 11.91 8.52
CA ALA A 463 -3.85 11.14 7.31
C ALA A 463 -4.22 9.66 7.49
N LYS A 464 -3.77 9.06 8.60
CA LYS A 464 -4.11 7.67 8.95
C LYS A 464 -5.63 7.48 9.14
N LYS A 465 -6.30 8.43 9.83
CA LYS A 465 -7.76 8.41 10.05
C LYS A 465 -8.54 8.41 8.73
N ILE A 466 -8.05 9.14 7.72
CA ILE A 466 -8.68 9.22 6.38
C ILE A 466 -8.11 8.21 5.37
N GLY A 467 -7.35 7.20 5.83
CA GLY A 467 -6.86 6.11 4.98
C GLY A 467 -5.72 6.50 4.02
N LYS A 468 -4.98 7.56 4.32
CA LYS A 468 -3.76 7.97 3.60
C LYS A 468 -2.51 7.40 4.25
N VAL A 469 -1.49 7.24 3.41
CA VAL A 469 -0.09 6.99 3.80
C VAL A 469 0.61 8.33 3.76
N ALA A 470 0.89 8.89 4.93
CA ALA A 470 1.56 10.18 5.05
C ALA A 470 3.08 10.04 5.08
N VAL A 471 3.76 10.94 4.38
CA VAL A 471 5.21 11.12 4.41
C VAL A 471 5.51 12.59 4.64
N VAL A 472 6.40 12.90 5.59
CA VAL A 472 6.82 14.29 5.82
C VAL A 472 7.87 14.70 4.80
N SER A 473 7.69 15.90 4.25
CA SER A 473 8.61 16.54 3.32
C SER A 473 8.98 17.94 3.80
N GLY A 474 10.21 18.36 3.54
CA GLY A 474 10.62 19.76 3.69
C GLY A 474 10.13 20.63 2.52
N VAL A 475 10.25 21.95 2.66
CA VAL A 475 9.86 22.89 1.60
C VAL A 475 10.95 22.97 0.53
N CYS A 476 10.74 22.27 -0.58
CA CYS A 476 11.53 22.42 -1.80
C CYS A 476 10.64 22.31 -3.05
N HIS A 477 11.13 22.80 -4.20
CA HIS A 477 10.35 22.80 -5.44
C HIS A 477 10.04 21.35 -5.89
N GLY A 478 8.76 21.00 -5.91
CA GLY A 478 8.29 19.65 -6.24
C GLY A 478 8.44 18.63 -5.09
N PHE A 479 8.80 19.09 -3.90
CA PHE A 479 8.93 18.29 -2.68
C PHE A 479 9.79 17.04 -2.90
N ILE A 480 9.34 15.84 -2.50
CA ILE A 480 10.05 14.59 -2.75
C ILE A 480 9.65 14.03 -4.11
N GLY A 481 8.35 13.81 -4.31
CA GLY A 481 7.84 13.03 -5.43
C GLY A 481 8.05 13.70 -6.79
N ASN A 482 7.54 14.93 -6.95
CA ASN A 482 7.54 15.62 -8.24
C ASN A 482 8.96 16.04 -8.63
N ARG A 483 9.79 16.39 -7.63
CA ARG A 483 11.20 16.69 -7.80
C ARG A 483 11.96 15.51 -8.43
N ILE A 484 11.80 14.30 -7.91
CA ILE A 484 12.40 13.09 -8.49
C ILE A 484 11.79 12.79 -9.87
N LEU A 485 10.48 12.94 -10.02
CA LEU A 485 9.78 12.63 -11.26
C LEU A 485 10.27 13.51 -12.42
N ALA A 486 10.58 14.77 -12.14
CA ALA A 486 11.11 15.71 -13.12
C ALA A 486 12.41 15.19 -13.76
N LYS A 487 13.30 14.56 -13.00
CA LYS A 487 14.57 14.03 -13.51
C LYS A 487 14.38 12.89 -14.51
N ARG A 488 13.44 11.98 -14.22
CA ARG A 488 13.06 10.93 -15.17
C ARG A 488 12.45 11.52 -16.45
N GLN A 489 11.54 12.49 -16.30
CA GLN A 489 10.87 13.11 -17.45
C GLN A 489 11.87 13.83 -18.35
N GLU A 490 12.79 14.58 -17.78
CA GLU A 490 13.85 15.26 -18.52
C GLU A 490 14.66 14.27 -19.37
N GLN A 491 15.08 13.16 -18.79
CA GLN A 491 15.85 12.14 -19.51
C GLN A 491 15.04 11.43 -20.60
N ALA A 492 13.78 11.13 -20.34
CA ALA A 492 12.89 10.57 -21.38
C ALA A 492 12.74 11.53 -22.57
N GLN A 493 12.56 12.83 -22.31
CA GLN A 493 12.46 13.86 -23.35
C GLN A 493 13.77 14.04 -24.12
N GLN A 494 14.92 13.99 -23.44
CA GLN A 494 16.22 14.05 -24.11
C GLN A 494 16.44 12.84 -25.03
N MET A 495 16.15 11.64 -24.56
CA MET A 495 16.37 10.42 -25.33
C MET A 495 15.56 10.35 -26.63
N ILE A 496 14.34 10.90 -26.66
CA ILE A 496 13.59 10.97 -27.94
C ILE A 496 14.22 11.92 -28.95
N LEU A 497 14.91 12.97 -28.48
CA LEU A 497 15.68 13.89 -29.32
C LEU A 497 17.04 13.31 -29.74
N GLU A 498 17.43 12.16 -29.18
CA GLU A 498 18.64 11.43 -29.55
C GLU A 498 18.34 10.23 -30.46
N GLY A 499 17.07 9.85 -30.63
CA GLY A 499 16.65 8.80 -31.56
C GLY A 499 15.79 7.69 -30.96
N ALA A 500 15.60 7.64 -29.64
CA ALA A 500 14.66 6.69 -29.03
C ALA A 500 13.20 7.01 -29.42
N LYS A 501 12.34 5.99 -29.42
CA LYS A 501 10.91 6.20 -29.60
C LYS A 501 10.19 6.31 -28.26
N PRO A 502 9.10 7.10 -28.16
CA PRO A 502 8.29 7.18 -26.94
C PRO A 502 7.83 5.81 -26.42
N TRP A 503 7.44 4.91 -27.33
CA TRP A 503 6.96 3.57 -26.97
C TRP A 503 8.05 2.59 -26.56
N ASP A 504 9.30 2.79 -26.96
CA ASP A 504 10.42 1.97 -26.48
C ASP A 504 10.73 2.33 -25.02
N ILE A 505 10.76 3.63 -24.71
CA ILE A 505 10.96 4.13 -23.34
C ILE A 505 9.82 3.66 -22.42
N ASP A 506 8.58 3.82 -22.85
CA ASP A 506 7.42 3.38 -22.06
C ASP A 506 7.40 1.85 -21.89
N ARG A 507 7.77 1.07 -22.92
CA ARG A 507 7.88 -0.39 -22.82
C ARG A 507 8.90 -0.79 -21.76
N VAL A 508 10.14 -0.29 -21.83
CA VAL A 508 11.22 -0.63 -20.89
C VAL A 508 10.79 -0.35 -19.44
N LEU A 509 10.17 0.81 -19.19
CA LEU A 509 9.72 1.19 -17.86
C LEU A 509 8.51 0.36 -17.36
N THR A 510 7.61 -0.04 -18.25
CA THR A 510 6.49 -0.92 -17.88
C THR A 510 6.90 -2.39 -17.72
N GLU A 511 7.95 -2.84 -18.43
CA GLU A 511 8.59 -4.15 -18.24
C GLU A 511 9.38 -4.20 -16.92
N PHE A 512 10.02 -3.09 -16.53
CA PHE A 512 10.59 -2.93 -15.19
C PHE A 512 9.53 -3.07 -14.08
N GLY A 513 8.30 -2.63 -14.34
CA GLY A 513 7.17 -2.82 -13.44
C GLY A 513 6.34 -1.57 -13.14
N LEU A 514 6.70 -0.41 -13.67
CA LEU A 514 5.88 0.79 -13.54
C LEU A 514 4.53 0.59 -14.27
N PRO A 515 3.42 1.14 -13.76
CA PRO A 515 2.10 0.95 -14.37
C PRO A 515 1.97 1.63 -15.73
N MET A 516 2.77 2.67 -15.99
CA MET A 516 2.72 3.50 -17.18
C MET A 516 4.07 4.19 -17.39
N GLY A 517 4.49 4.33 -18.65
CA GLY A 517 5.66 5.11 -19.01
C GLY A 517 5.39 6.62 -19.09
N PRO A 518 6.45 7.45 -19.16
CA PRO A 518 6.35 8.91 -19.15
C PRO A 518 5.45 9.48 -20.26
N PHE A 519 5.43 8.89 -21.45
CA PHE A 519 4.70 9.46 -22.58
C PHE A 519 3.20 9.13 -22.54
N GLN A 520 2.84 7.90 -22.22
CA GLN A 520 1.44 7.54 -21.94
C GLN A 520 0.90 8.30 -20.72
N MET A 521 1.74 8.55 -19.71
CA MET A 521 1.36 9.35 -18.54
C MET A 521 1.07 10.80 -18.94
N ALA A 522 1.91 11.39 -19.80
CA ALA A 522 1.68 12.73 -20.33
C ALA A 522 0.39 12.81 -21.15
N ASP A 523 0.09 11.80 -21.97
CA ASP A 523 -1.16 11.71 -22.73
C ASP A 523 -2.39 11.49 -21.85
N LEU A 524 -2.26 10.74 -20.74
CA LEU A 524 -3.34 10.54 -19.77
C LEU A 524 -3.68 11.83 -19.03
N ALA A 525 -2.66 12.57 -18.59
CA ALA A 525 -2.82 13.88 -17.97
C ALA A 525 -3.42 14.88 -18.98
N GLY A 526 -2.87 14.89 -20.20
CA GLY A 526 -3.20 15.81 -21.27
C GLY A 526 -2.04 16.76 -21.54
N LEU A 527 -1.56 16.76 -22.78
CA LEU A 527 -0.37 17.53 -23.18
C LEU A 527 -0.59 19.05 -23.11
N ASP A 528 -1.84 19.47 -23.15
CA ASP A 528 -2.27 20.87 -23.07
C ASP A 528 -2.41 21.41 -21.64
N ILE A 529 -2.17 20.59 -20.60
CA ILE A 529 -2.10 21.09 -19.22
C ILE A 529 -0.93 22.06 -19.10
N GLY A 530 -1.23 23.31 -18.75
CA GLY A 530 -0.25 24.39 -18.63
C GLY A 530 0.27 24.91 -19.97
N TRP A 531 -0.27 24.46 -21.11
CA TRP A 531 0.02 25.01 -22.42
C TRP A 531 -0.95 26.14 -22.76
N ASP A 532 -0.41 27.22 -23.30
CA ASP A 532 -1.16 28.41 -23.72
C ASP A 532 -0.94 28.60 -25.23
N PRO A 533 -1.99 28.47 -26.08
CA PRO A 533 -1.84 28.59 -27.53
C PRO A 533 -1.35 29.97 -27.97
N GLU A 534 -1.52 31.02 -27.15
CA GLU A 534 -1.04 32.37 -27.46
C GLU A 534 0.44 32.57 -27.13
N LYS A 535 1.03 31.70 -26.29
CA LYS A 535 2.43 31.76 -25.85
C LYS A 535 3.28 30.62 -26.37
N THR A 536 2.74 29.80 -27.27
CA THR A 536 3.47 28.66 -27.85
C THR A 536 4.67 29.14 -28.66
N SER A 537 5.79 28.43 -28.54
CA SER A 537 7.05 28.77 -29.22
C SER A 537 7.48 27.73 -30.25
N SER A 538 6.70 26.64 -30.36
CA SER A 538 7.02 25.44 -31.12
C SER A 538 8.42 24.88 -30.80
N SER A 539 8.91 25.11 -29.58
CA SER A 539 10.29 24.78 -29.17
C SER A 539 10.42 23.38 -28.58
N THR A 540 9.31 22.74 -28.26
CA THR A 540 9.27 21.37 -27.71
C THR A 540 8.34 20.49 -28.52
N VAL A 541 8.60 19.17 -28.50
CA VAL A 541 7.73 18.17 -29.13
C VAL A 541 6.30 18.28 -28.58
N ARG A 542 6.14 18.50 -27.27
CA ARG A 542 4.84 18.70 -26.63
C ARG A 542 4.08 19.88 -27.24
N GLU A 543 4.71 21.04 -27.40
CA GLU A 543 4.08 22.24 -27.98
C GLU A 543 3.57 21.97 -29.40
N VAL A 544 4.41 21.38 -30.25
CA VAL A 544 4.03 21.06 -31.64
C VAL A 544 2.88 20.04 -31.67
N LEU A 545 2.88 19.03 -30.79
CA LEU A 545 1.75 18.11 -30.68
C LEU A 545 0.45 18.83 -30.25
N CYS A 546 0.52 19.75 -29.29
CA CYS A 546 -0.62 20.54 -28.87
C CYS A 546 -1.17 21.45 -29.97
N GLU A 547 -0.29 22.10 -30.74
CA GLU A 547 -0.61 22.91 -31.92
C GLU A 547 -1.33 22.08 -33.00
N MET A 548 -0.94 20.81 -33.17
CA MET A 548 -1.58 19.84 -34.06
C MET A 548 -2.90 19.25 -33.51
N GLY A 549 -3.35 19.71 -32.34
CA GLY A 549 -4.53 19.18 -31.66
C GLY A 549 -4.35 17.76 -31.11
N ARG A 550 -3.10 17.29 -30.95
CA ARG A 550 -2.74 16.01 -30.33
C ARG A 550 -2.53 16.24 -28.84
N ARG A 551 -3.61 16.24 -28.05
CA ARG A 551 -3.63 16.64 -26.62
C ARG A 551 -3.76 15.45 -25.66
N GLY A 552 -3.50 14.23 -26.12
CA GLY A 552 -3.52 13.00 -25.33
C GLY A 552 -4.82 12.20 -25.47
N GLN A 553 -5.13 11.39 -24.45
CA GLN A 553 -6.24 10.44 -24.47
C GLN A 553 -7.60 11.09 -24.67
N LYS A 554 -7.79 12.31 -24.13
CA LYS A 554 -9.07 13.05 -24.24
C LYS A 554 -9.40 13.47 -25.67
N THR A 555 -8.39 13.60 -26.54
CA THR A 555 -8.56 13.88 -27.97
C THR A 555 -8.37 12.65 -28.85
N GLY A 556 -8.13 11.48 -28.26
CA GLY A 556 -7.81 10.24 -28.99
C GLY A 556 -6.42 10.21 -29.64
N LYS A 557 -5.58 11.24 -29.42
CA LYS A 557 -4.27 11.40 -30.05
C LYS A 557 -3.37 12.33 -29.24
N GLY A 558 -2.12 11.94 -29.07
CA GLY A 558 -1.06 12.61 -28.31
C GLY A 558 0.31 12.12 -28.81
N PHE A 559 1.18 11.69 -27.90
CA PHE A 559 2.37 10.90 -28.28
C PHE A 559 1.95 9.58 -28.96
N TYR A 560 0.84 8.98 -28.51
CA TYR A 560 0.20 7.81 -29.11
C TYR A 560 -1.07 8.17 -29.87
N ASP A 561 -1.54 7.28 -30.72
CA ASP A 561 -2.93 7.26 -31.19
C ASP A 561 -3.75 6.31 -30.31
N TYR A 562 -4.99 6.69 -29.96
CA TYR A 562 -5.83 5.92 -29.04
C TYR A 562 -7.13 5.49 -29.71
N ASP A 563 -7.48 4.21 -29.53
CA ASP A 563 -8.78 3.69 -29.94
C ASP A 563 -9.92 4.08 -28.97
N GLU A 564 -11.15 3.67 -29.28
CA GLU A 564 -12.32 3.92 -28.41
C GLU A 564 -12.17 3.31 -27.00
N ALA A 565 -11.38 2.25 -26.86
CA ALA A 565 -11.04 1.61 -25.59
C ALA A 565 -9.85 2.29 -24.88
N ARG A 566 -9.35 3.42 -25.41
CA ARG A 566 -8.17 4.16 -24.93
C ARG A 566 -6.89 3.32 -24.89
N ARG A 567 -6.76 2.36 -25.81
CA ARG A 567 -5.50 1.62 -26.00
C ARG A 567 -4.62 2.42 -26.95
N GLY A 568 -3.40 2.73 -26.50
CA GLY A 568 -2.43 3.49 -27.28
C GLY A 568 -1.67 2.61 -28.27
N SER A 569 -1.49 3.09 -29.50
CA SER A 569 -0.58 2.53 -30.51
C SER A 569 0.47 3.57 -30.94
N PRO A 570 1.66 3.12 -31.39
CA PRO A 570 2.66 4.00 -32.00
C PRO A 570 2.06 4.91 -33.07
N SER A 571 2.50 6.18 -33.09
CA SER A 571 1.97 7.20 -33.99
C SER A 571 3.02 7.65 -35.01
N PRO A 572 2.82 7.40 -36.32
CA PRO A 572 3.70 7.91 -37.38
C PRO A 572 3.80 9.43 -37.41
N GLU A 573 2.73 10.16 -37.05
CA GLU A 573 2.74 11.62 -36.98
C GLU A 573 3.65 12.13 -35.86
N THR A 574 3.56 11.53 -34.66
CA THR A 574 4.47 11.86 -33.56
C THR A 574 5.92 11.53 -33.92
N GLU A 575 6.15 10.38 -34.57
CA GLU A 575 7.47 10.00 -35.03
C GLU A 575 8.08 11.02 -36.00
N LYS A 576 7.27 11.52 -36.93
CA LYS A 576 7.69 12.57 -37.86
C LYS A 576 8.03 13.87 -37.13
N VAL A 577 7.21 14.31 -36.17
CA VAL A 577 7.49 15.51 -35.37
C VAL A 577 8.84 15.37 -34.67
N ILE A 578 9.10 14.23 -34.02
CA ILE A 578 10.38 13.96 -33.35
C ILE A 578 11.54 13.99 -34.36
N ALA A 579 11.39 13.34 -35.52
CA ALA A 579 12.41 13.34 -36.57
C ALA A 579 12.72 14.77 -37.07
N ASP A 580 11.71 15.63 -37.22
CA ASP A 580 11.89 17.03 -37.60
C ASP A 580 12.68 17.81 -36.53
N PHE A 581 12.47 17.54 -35.24
CA PHE A 581 13.26 18.13 -34.15
C PHE A 581 14.72 17.64 -34.18
N ILE A 582 14.96 16.35 -34.39
CA ILE A 582 16.30 15.78 -34.50
C ILE A 582 17.05 16.44 -35.67
N ALA A 583 16.42 16.49 -36.85
CA ALA A 583 17.01 17.10 -38.05
C ALA A 583 17.35 18.59 -37.84
N LYS A 584 16.46 19.36 -37.18
CA LYS A 584 16.70 20.77 -36.86
C LYS A 584 17.86 20.98 -35.87
N SER A 585 18.11 20.01 -34.99
CA SER A 585 19.21 20.10 -34.01
C SER A 585 20.59 19.90 -34.63
N GLY A 586 20.66 19.37 -35.86
CA GLY A 586 21.92 19.03 -36.54
C GLY A 586 22.65 17.81 -35.94
N LYS A 587 22.00 17.07 -35.04
CA LYS A 587 22.52 15.83 -34.45
C LYS A 587 22.05 14.62 -35.25
N GLU A 588 22.93 13.64 -35.41
CA GLU A 588 22.57 12.34 -35.98
C GLU A 588 21.79 11.50 -34.94
N PRO A 589 20.66 10.88 -35.30
CA PRO A 589 19.96 9.97 -34.42
C PRO A 589 20.83 8.73 -34.16
N ARG A 590 20.81 8.25 -32.92
CA ARG A 590 21.51 7.03 -32.51
C ARG A 590 20.53 5.98 -31.99
N GLN A 591 20.96 4.74 -32.05
CA GLN A 591 20.27 3.66 -31.36
C GLN A 591 20.52 3.79 -29.85
N ILE A 592 19.45 3.67 -29.07
CA ILE A 592 19.48 3.63 -27.60
C ILE A 592 18.91 2.27 -27.20
N ASP A 593 19.69 1.48 -26.48
CA ASP A 593 19.24 0.16 -26.02
C ASP A 593 18.43 0.25 -24.71
N ASP A 594 17.76 -0.86 -24.38
CA ASP A 594 16.89 -0.95 -23.21
C ASP A 594 17.64 -0.69 -21.89
N GLN A 595 18.92 -1.08 -21.81
CA GLN A 595 19.72 -0.88 -20.62
C GLN A 595 20.05 0.61 -20.42
N GLU A 596 20.42 1.32 -21.48
CA GLU A 596 20.62 2.76 -21.43
C GLU A 596 19.33 3.51 -21.09
N ILE A 597 18.18 3.09 -21.64
CA ILE A 597 16.88 3.67 -21.27
C ILE A 597 16.63 3.52 -19.76
N LEU A 598 16.90 2.34 -19.20
CA LEU A 598 16.73 2.06 -17.79
C LEU A 598 17.68 2.89 -16.93
N GLU A 599 18.97 2.93 -17.26
CA GLU A 599 20.00 3.72 -16.58
C GLU A 599 19.63 5.20 -16.56
N ARG A 600 19.31 5.78 -17.73
CA ARG A 600 18.98 7.20 -17.85
C ARG A 600 17.63 7.58 -17.25
N CYS A 601 16.66 6.68 -17.20
CA CYS A 601 15.37 6.97 -16.56
C CYS A 601 15.42 6.79 -15.03
N LEU A 602 16.11 5.77 -14.52
CA LEU A 602 16.01 5.38 -13.12
C LEU A 602 17.18 5.88 -12.26
N TYR A 603 18.42 5.92 -12.77
CA TYR A 603 19.57 6.31 -11.93
C TYR A 603 19.49 7.79 -11.52
N PRO A 604 19.06 8.73 -12.39
CA PRO A 604 18.83 10.11 -11.99
C PRO A 604 17.76 10.25 -10.89
N MET A 605 16.80 9.33 -10.84
CA MET A 605 15.82 9.32 -9.75
C MET A 605 16.47 8.97 -8.41
N VAL A 606 17.32 7.94 -8.39
CA VAL A 606 18.10 7.56 -7.19
C VAL A 606 19.00 8.71 -6.74
N ASN A 607 19.70 9.33 -7.70
CA ASN A 607 20.57 10.47 -7.43
C ASN A 607 19.81 11.66 -6.82
N GLU A 608 18.62 11.97 -7.34
CA GLU A 608 17.78 13.04 -6.79
C GLU A 608 17.21 12.67 -5.41
N GLY A 609 16.88 11.40 -5.18
CA GLY A 609 16.54 10.88 -3.86
C GLY A 609 17.68 11.07 -2.86
N ALA A 610 18.93 10.82 -3.26
CA ALA A 610 20.11 11.05 -2.42
C ALA A 610 20.29 12.54 -2.07
N LYS A 611 20.05 13.46 -3.02
CA LYS A 611 20.06 14.91 -2.74
C LYS A 611 18.98 15.33 -1.77
N ILE A 612 17.77 14.80 -1.92
CA ILE A 612 16.66 15.07 -0.99
C ILE A 612 17.03 14.66 0.44
N LEU A 613 17.75 13.55 0.62
CA LEU A 613 18.25 13.11 1.93
C LEU A 613 19.36 14.02 2.46
N GLU A 614 20.32 14.37 1.60
CA GLU A 614 21.44 15.27 1.93
C GLU A 614 20.95 16.65 2.38
N GLU A 615 19.91 17.17 1.73
CA GLU A 615 19.29 18.45 2.04
C GLU A 615 18.33 18.39 3.24
N GLY A 616 18.09 17.20 3.81
CA GLY A 616 17.14 17.00 4.92
C GLY A 616 15.68 17.18 4.53
N MET A 617 15.36 17.13 3.23
CA MET A 617 13.99 17.28 2.71
C MET A 617 13.15 16.01 2.92
N ALA A 618 13.80 14.86 3.07
CA ALA A 618 13.20 13.65 3.62
C ALA A 618 14.02 13.16 4.82
N GLN A 619 13.36 12.61 5.84
CA GLN A 619 14.03 12.14 7.05
C GLN A 619 14.84 10.85 6.82
N ARG A 620 14.38 10.00 5.89
CA ARG A 620 14.93 8.66 5.64
C ARG A 620 14.80 8.25 4.19
N ALA A 621 15.69 7.38 3.72
CA ALA A 621 15.60 6.77 2.39
C ALA A 621 14.28 6.00 2.20
N SER A 622 13.83 5.30 3.25
CA SER A 622 12.54 4.61 3.27
C SER A 622 11.34 5.53 3.01
N ASP A 623 11.42 6.81 3.38
CA ASP A 623 10.33 7.76 3.21
C ASP A 623 10.20 8.15 1.73
N VAL A 624 11.33 8.29 1.02
CA VAL A 624 11.38 8.45 -0.45
C VAL A 624 10.76 7.24 -1.15
N ASP A 625 11.08 6.04 -0.67
CA ASP A 625 10.51 4.79 -1.20
C ASP A 625 8.99 4.73 -1.04
N VAL A 626 8.47 5.13 0.12
CA VAL A 626 7.03 5.18 0.40
C VAL A 626 6.31 6.16 -0.53
N VAL A 627 6.89 7.33 -0.79
CA VAL A 627 6.37 8.32 -1.76
C VAL A 627 6.22 7.67 -3.14
N TRP A 628 7.26 7.01 -3.63
CA TRP A 628 7.27 6.45 -4.98
C TRP A 628 6.34 5.25 -5.14
N MET A 629 6.24 4.37 -4.14
CA MET A 629 5.31 3.24 -4.18
C MET A 629 3.84 3.68 -4.11
N ASN A 630 3.51 4.69 -3.30
CA ASN A 630 2.12 5.08 -3.04
C ASN A 630 1.60 6.25 -3.91
N GLY A 631 2.50 7.04 -4.51
CA GLY A 631 2.16 8.20 -5.34
C GLY A 631 2.42 8.01 -6.83
N TYR A 632 3.48 7.28 -7.18
CA TYR A 632 4.00 7.21 -8.56
C TYR A 632 4.03 5.80 -9.14
N GLY A 633 3.55 4.81 -8.38
CA GLY A 633 3.40 3.43 -8.84
C GLY A 633 4.70 2.67 -8.98
N TRP A 634 5.74 3.01 -8.23
CA TRP A 634 6.95 2.19 -8.17
C TRP A 634 6.59 0.75 -7.75
N PRO A 635 7.09 -0.29 -8.45
CA PRO A 635 6.70 -1.67 -8.17
C PRO A 635 7.14 -2.09 -6.75
N PRO A 636 6.21 -2.41 -5.83
CA PRO A 636 6.56 -2.71 -4.44
C PRO A 636 7.47 -3.94 -4.27
N TYR A 637 7.46 -4.87 -5.22
CA TYR A 637 8.37 -6.03 -5.24
C TYR A 637 9.82 -5.66 -5.55
N THR A 638 10.13 -4.38 -5.81
CA THR A 638 11.50 -3.84 -5.86
C THR A 638 11.75 -2.79 -4.75
N GLY A 639 10.81 -2.58 -3.82
CA GLY A 639 11.00 -1.88 -2.54
C GLY A 639 10.92 -0.36 -2.58
N GLY A 640 11.21 0.26 -3.72
CA GLY A 640 11.33 1.72 -3.89
C GLY A 640 12.64 2.07 -4.59
N PRO A 641 12.81 3.29 -5.13
CA PRO A 641 14.05 3.67 -5.83
C PRO A 641 15.30 3.55 -4.95
N MET A 642 15.24 3.88 -3.67
CA MET A 642 16.39 3.86 -2.76
C MET A 642 16.74 2.42 -2.38
N PHE A 643 15.75 1.62 -1.98
CA PHE A 643 15.96 0.18 -1.73
C PHE A 643 16.45 -0.56 -2.99
N TRP A 644 15.84 -0.28 -4.14
CA TRP A 644 16.26 -0.89 -5.40
C TRP A 644 17.72 -0.56 -5.73
N ALA A 645 18.16 0.68 -5.51
CA ALA A 645 19.56 1.07 -5.66
C ALA A 645 20.50 0.25 -4.75
N ASP A 646 20.08 -0.06 -3.52
CA ASP A 646 20.84 -0.94 -2.62
C ASP A 646 20.96 -2.37 -3.17
N THR A 647 19.92 -2.87 -3.87
CA THR A 647 19.97 -4.20 -4.50
C THR A 647 20.84 -4.25 -5.76
N VAL A 648 20.93 -3.14 -6.51
CA VAL A 648 21.82 -3.00 -7.66
C VAL A 648 23.26 -2.77 -7.22
N GLY A 649 23.44 -2.04 -6.11
CA GLY A 649 24.72 -1.62 -5.56
C GLY A 649 25.04 -0.17 -5.94
N LEU A 650 25.31 0.68 -4.94
CA LEU A 650 25.52 2.12 -5.16
C LEU A 650 26.72 2.45 -6.04
N LYS A 651 27.75 1.59 -6.07
CA LYS A 651 28.89 1.71 -7.00
C LYS A 651 28.46 1.58 -8.46
N GLU A 652 27.55 0.67 -8.76
CA GLU A 652 27.03 0.46 -10.10
C GLU A 652 26.15 1.64 -10.53
N ILE A 653 25.29 2.12 -9.63
CA ILE A 653 24.48 3.33 -9.87
C ILE A 653 25.39 4.54 -10.15
N LEU A 654 26.42 4.74 -9.33
CA LEU A 654 27.38 5.82 -9.54
C LEU A 654 28.12 5.71 -10.88
N ALA A 655 28.62 4.52 -11.22
CA ALA A 655 29.31 4.28 -12.48
C ALA A 655 28.41 4.54 -13.70
N GLY A 656 27.13 4.13 -13.63
CA GLY A 656 26.15 4.43 -14.67
C GLY A 656 25.83 5.92 -14.78
N LEU A 657 25.78 6.64 -13.66
CA LEU A 657 25.61 8.10 -13.70
C LEU A 657 26.82 8.79 -14.35
N GLU A 658 28.04 8.39 -13.98
CA GLU A 658 29.27 8.94 -14.54
C GLU A 658 29.41 8.62 -16.04
N LYS A 659 28.99 7.42 -16.46
CA LYS A 659 28.97 6.98 -17.86
C LYS A 659 28.11 7.88 -18.77
N HIS A 660 27.02 8.45 -18.25
CA HIS A 660 26.09 9.28 -19.03
C HIS A 660 26.12 10.76 -18.64
N GLN A 661 27.14 11.20 -17.88
CA GLN A 661 27.25 12.56 -17.38
C GLN A 661 27.21 13.62 -18.50
N ASP A 662 27.82 13.30 -19.65
CA ASP A 662 27.83 14.14 -20.85
C ASP A 662 26.43 14.30 -21.47
N LYS A 663 25.58 13.29 -21.32
CA LYS A 663 24.19 13.28 -21.84
C LYS A 663 23.22 13.95 -20.88
N PHE A 664 23.49 13.91 -19.58
CA PHE A 664 22.64 14.55 -18.58
C PHE A 664 22.72 16.08 -18.63
N GLY A 665 23.88 16.63 -19.00
CA GLY A 665 24.13 18.07 -18.94
C GLY A 665 24.15 18.61 -17.49
N ASP A 666 23.99 19.93 -17.34
CA ASP A 666 24.09 20.60 -16.02
C ASP A 666 22.92 20.28 -15.07
N SER A 667 21.87 19.63 -15.57
CA SER A 667 20.65 19.37 -14.80
C SER A 667 20.75 18.18 -13.85
N VAL A 668 21.72 17.28 -14.04
CA VAL A 668 22.00 16.15 -13.14
C VAL A 668 23.43 16.24 -12.63
N THR A 669 23.60 16.97 -11.53
CA THR A 669 24.81 16.89 -10.71
C THR A 669 24.75 15.66 -9.80
N ILE A 670 25.84 14.90 -9.71
CA ILE A 670 25.88 13.69 -8.85
C ILE A 670 25.89 14.11 -7.37
N SER A 671 25.05 13.45 -6.57
CA SER A 671 24.94 13.67 -5.13
C SER A 671 26.26 13.30 -4.41
N PRO A 672 26.83 14.20 -3.58
CA PRO A 672 27.94 13.87 -2.71
C PRO A 672 27.62 12.71 -1.76
N LEU A 673 26.41 12.67 -1.17
CA LEU A 673 25.96 11.54 -0.36
C LEU A 673 26.01 10.19 -1.10
N LEU A 674 25.54 10.13 -2.35
CA LEU A 674 25.62 8.91 -3.15
C LEU A 674 27.08 8.49 -3.38
N ARG A 675 27.94 9.44 -3.75
CA ARG A 675 29.37 9.18 -3.98
C ARG A 675 30.04 8.66 -2.72
N GLU A 676 29.85 9.31 -1.59
CA GLU A 676 30.42 8.93 -0.30
C GLU A 676 30.00 7.51 0.11
N LYS A 677 28.70 7.18 0.03
CA LYS A 677 28.19 5.85 0.37
C LYS A 677 28.70 4.78 -0.58
N ALA A 678 28.75 5.06 -1.88
CA ALA A 678 29.29 4.15 -2.88
C ALA A 678 30.77 3.85 -2.63
N GLU A 679 31.59 4.86 -2.32
CA GLU A 679 33.02 4.70 -2.00
C GLU A 679 33.22 3.83 -0.75
N LYS A 680 32.39 4.03 0.29
CA LYS A 680 32.42 3.26 1.54
C LYS A 680 31.82 1.86 1.42
N GLY A 681 31.11 1.54 0.33
CA GLY A 681 30.41 0.27 0.17
C GLY A 681 29.19 0.13 1.08
N GLU A 682 28.55 1.26 1.42
CA GLU A 682 27.33 1.32 2.23
C GLU A 682 26.05 1.23 1.38
N THR A 683 24.92 1.07 2.06
CA THR A 683 23.56 1.19 1.53
C THR A 683 22.91 2.50 1.98
N PHE A 684 21.78 2.86 1.37
CA PHE A 684 20.89 3.89 1.87
C PHE A 684 20.07 3.41 3.08
N ASN A 685 19.56 2.17 3.03
CA ASN A 685 18.69 1.58 4.05
C ASN A 685 19.41 0.66 5.03
#